data_AF-A0A847JW19-F1
#
_entry.id   AF-A0A847JW19-F1
#
_cell.length_a   1.000
_cell.length_b   1.000
_cell.length_c   1.000
_cell.angle_alpha   90.00
_cell.angle_beta   90.00
_cell.angle_gamma   90.00
#
_symmetry.space_group_name_H-M   'P 1'
#
loop_
_entity.id
_entity.type
_entity.pdbx_description
1 polymer ?
#
loop_
_entity_poly.entity_id
_entity_poly.type
_entity_poly.pdbx_seq_one_letter_code
_entity_poly.pdbx_strand_id
1 'polypeptide(L)'
;MRAWISAWAAVAAALAAMGPAVAEPVDLSGRRTVVILCEDLEATDLRDPSLPALRRLAHDGCLGLLAMPPSRATSPETAVLSLATGGPAVGAPEDRAAFRADESVEGSTPEAVLERRTGWRVGPDRDTGIIHLGIASLARRGYLERLVAVRAAQSGSGTRIAADMPRGLPPSDSRRLSALFAVGRDGFVPASDGQAAVTIANVGADRLELEQRITHAGQAEQSICVVGYRAAVATRDTYLMRPTAIVLGWPGSRSALLTSATTRTAGLISYVDIAPTLLRWLGGGPDARDAGHAIEMTPCDTHLATIADLDRTMVTNAAALVPVLLAFGAFAGVTMLLALVSLRICFGTRKVSRAFCYGAMPLPLAFLASGPITWAASGPVSPQALGLLIALVSATIALPCWLWARRYRAGVGVGMVSAVTLLVVVVILVDAWTGQTLMRNSVLAAAGRAGARFYGIGNEYMAFLVASATGLTLVGPLPRPACAICLAIVVLSLGLGGVGANAGGVITSVSAFLVVVVLLRGRRPTWRTALGGFVMGVLTAIAFAALDRALAGIGASHLGAAIHRAGAAGPSPLVDMAVRKLSLSVQSATSVHGIVSLLAGAAIFLAAYLWLRSDIAQLAAAHPGWWQWRQPALTGALVGLVANDTGIVPMLIIFGVFVYIGLVLRLSMPPDHAPSPP
;
A
#
# COMPACT_ATOMS: atom_id res chain seq x y z
N MET A 1 17.66 16.23 -27.16
CA MET A 1 16.64 17.07 -26.49
C MET A 1 15.26 16.92 -27.12
N ARG A 2 15.07 17.12 -28.43
CA ARG A 2 13.79 16.89 -29.13
C ARG A 2 13.25 15.45 -29.02
N ALA A 3 14.11 14.43 -29.18
CA ALA A 3 13.74 13.02 -29.02
C ALA A 3 13.31 12.63 -27.58
N TRP A 4 13.81 13.36 -26.57
CA TRP A 4 13.47 13.15 -25.16
C TRP A 4 12.14 13.81 -24.81
N ILE A 5 11.91 15.02 -25.32
CA ILE A 5 10.64 15.74 -25.15
C ILE A 5 9.51 15.01 -25.88
N SER A 6 9.77 14.45 -27.07
CA SER A 6 8.78 13.64 -27.79
C SER A 6 8.44 12.33 -27.08
N ALA A 7 9.41 11.69 -26.41
CA ALA A 7 9.14 10.49 -25.62
C ALA A 7 8.26 10.78 -24.40
N TRP A 8 8.53 11.88 -23.67
CA TRP A 8 7.71 12.28 -22.52
C TRP A 8 6.35 12.87 -22.93
N ALA A 9 6.26 13.55 -24.08
CA ALA A 9 4.99 13.99 -24.64
C ALA A 9 4.13 12.82 -25.12
N ALA A 10 4.74 11.76 -25.66
CA ALA A 10 4.03 10.52 -26.02
C ALA A 10 3.53 9.77 -24.77
N VAL A 11 4.32 9.73 -23.69
CA VAL A 11 3.88 9.18 -22.39
C VAL A 11 2.75 10.03 -21.79
N ALA A 12 2.86 11.36 -21.81
CA ALA A 12 1.81 12.26 -21.32
C ALA A 12 0.52 12.17 -22.16
N ALA A 13 0.63 12.01 -23.48
CA ALA A 13 -0.51 11.81 -24.37
C ALA A 13 -1.17 10.44 -24.18
N ALA A 14 -0.38 9.37 -23.96
CA ALA A 14 -0.90 8.05 -23.61
C ALA A 14 -1.61 8.06 -22.24
N LEU A 15 -1.11 8.81 -21.27
CA LEU A 15 -1.73 9.00 -19.96
C LEU A 15 -3.02 9.84 -20.02
N ALA A 16 -3.07 10.84 -20.90
CA ALA A 16 -4.25 11.70 -21.07
C ALA A 16 -5.38 11.03 -21.88
N ALA A 17 -5.07 10.05 -22.73
CA ALA A 17 -6.07 9.29 -23.49
C ALA A 17 -6.85 8.28 -22.64
N MET A 18 -6.40 7.99 -21.41
CA MET A 18 -7.08 7.12 -20.45
C MET A 18 -8.04 7.94 -19.59
N GLY A 19 -9.08 8.52 -20.19
CA GLY A 19 -10.22 8.99 -19.40
C GLY A 19 -10.77 7.82 -18.56
N PRO A 20 -11.15 8.03 -17.29
CA PRO A 20 -11.61 6.93 -16.45
C PRO A 20 -12.85 6.32 -17.09
N ALA A 21 -12.74 5.07 -17.54
CA ALA A 21 -13.91 4.27 -17.87
C ALA A 21 -14.81 4.26 -16.62
N VAL A 22 -16.08 4.59 -16.82
CA VAL A 22 -17.05 4.68 -15.73
C VAL A 22 -17.23 3.28 -15.17
N ALA A 23 -16.93 3.11 -13.88
CA ALA A 23 -17.15 1.84 -13.21
C ALA A 23 -18.65 1.62 -13.02
N GLU A 24 -19.11 0.42 -13.36
CA GLU A 24 -20.50 0.02 -13.23
C GLU A 24 -20.67 -0.89 -11.99
N PRO A 25 -21.72 -0.72 -11.19
CA PRO A 25 -21.96 -1.58 -10.04
C PRO A 25 -22.23 -3.02 -10.48
N VAL A 26 -21.59 -3.97 -9.81
CA VAL A 26 -21.90 -5.39 -9.96
C VAL A 26 -23.03 -5.74 -9.00
N ASP A 27 -24.27 -5.69 -9.50
CA ASP A 27 -25.45 -6.09 -8.75
C ASP A 27 -26.00 -7.43 -9.25
N LEU A 28 -25.89 -8.45 -8.39
CA LEU A 28 -26.42 -9.79 -8.61
C LEU A 28 -27.66 -10.06 -7.75
N SER A 29 -28.29 -9.02 -7.20
CA SER A 29 -29.52 -9.16 -6.44
C SER A 29 -30.60 -9.88 -7.25
N GLY A 30 -31.28 -10.82 -6.59
CA GLY A 30 -32.28 -11.67 -7.23
C GLY A 30 -31.73 -12.85 -8.07
N ARG A 31 -30.41 -12.94 -8.30
CA ARG A 31 -29.78 -14.12 -8.91
C ARG A 31 -29.23 -15.06 -7.86
N ARG A 32 -29.29 -16.36 -8.13
CA ARG A 32 -28.59 -17.37 -7.33
C ARG A 32 -27.10 -17.33 -7.68
N THR A 33 -26.26 -17.15 -6.67
CA THR A 33 -24.82 -16.98 -6.82
C THR A 33 -24.08 -18.04 -6.03
N VAL A 34 -23.16 -18.74 -6.67
CA VAL A 34 -22.24 -19.69 -6.03
C VAL A 34 -20.88 -19.02 -5.89
N VAL A 35 -20.43 -18.85 -4.65
CA VAL A 35 -19.09 -18.35 -4.33
C VAL A 35 -18.21 -19.53 -3.99
N ILE A 36 -17.16 -19.74 -4.78
CA ILE A 36 -16.21 -20.85 -4.62
C ILE A 36 -14.90 -20.28 -4.12
N LEU A 37 -14.57 -20.55 -2.85
CA LEU A 37 -13.28 -20.23 -2.25
C LEU A 37 -12.25 -21.26 -2.73
N CYS A 38 -11.13 -20.77 -3.25
CA CYS A 38 -10.07 -21.61 -3.81
C CYS A 38 -8.72 -21.21 -3.23
N GLU A 39 -7.96 -22.18 -2.75
CA GLU A 39 -6.66 -21.97 -2.13
C GLU A 39 -5.58 -21.74 -3.20
N ASP A 40 -4.78 -20.70 -3.00
CA ASP A 40 -3.65 -20.30 -3.85
C ASP A 40 -4.02 -20.20 -5.34
N LEU A 41 -5.23 -19.70 -5.65
CA LEU A 41 -5.62 -19.41 -7.03
C LEU A 41 -4.83 -18.22 -7.57
N GLU A 42 -4.00 -18.46 -8.59
CA GLU A 42 -3.11 -17.46 -9.17
C GLU A 42 -3.60 -16.96 -10.54
N ALA A 43 -3.06 -15.82 -11.00
CA ALA A 43 -3.38 -15.28 -12.32
C ALA A 43 -3.00 -16.22 -13.48
N THR A 44 -2.01 -17.10 -13.26
CA THR A 44 -1.59 -18.13 -14.22
C THR A 44 -2.62 -19.23 -14.40
N ASP A 45 -3.36 -19.58 -13.33
CA ASP A 45 -4.39 -20.62 -13.36
C ASP A 45 -5.54 -20.25 -14.31
N LEU A 46 -5.81 -18.95 -14.47
CA LEU A 46 -6.84 -18.43 -15.38
C LEU A 46 -6.58 -18.75 -16.86
N ARG A 47 -5.35 -19.15 -17.19
CA ARG A 47 -4.92 -19.50 -18.56
C ARG A 47 -4.50 -20.95 -18.67
N ASP A 48 -4.61 -21.73 -17.60
CA ASP A 48 -4.19 -23.12 -17.57
C ASP A 48 -5.11 -23.96 -18.50
N PRO A 49 -4.56 -24.64 -19.52
CA PRO A 49 -5.34 -25.53 -20.38
C PRO A 49 -6.00 -26.71 -19.64
N SER A 50 -5.49 -27.09 -18.47
CA SER A 50 -6.05 -28.16 -17.64
C SER A 50 -7.31 -27.74 -16.87
N LEU A 51 -7.63 -26.44 -16.84
CA LEU A 51 -8.80 -25.86 -16.14
C LEU A 51 -9.77 -25.19 -17.15
N PRO A 52 -10.42 -25.96 -18.04
CA PRO A 52 -11.22 -25.41 -19.15
C PRO A 52 -12.48 -24.66 -18.71
N ALA A 53 -13.11 -25.02 -17.58
CA ALA A 53 -14.28 -24.31 -17.06
C ALA A 53 -13.86 -22.95 -16.46
N LEU A 54 -12.81 -22.93 -15.63
CA LEU A 54 -12.25 -21.70 -15.08
C LEU A 54 -11.76 -20.77 -16.19
N ARG A 55 -11.04 -21.31 -17.19
CA ARG A 55 -10.54 -20.52 -18.32
C ARG A 55 -11.66 -19.87 -19.14
N ARG A 56 -12.77 -20.60 -19.38
CA ARG A 56 -13.96 -20.03 -20.05
C ARG A 56 -14.61 -18.95 -19.19
N LEU A 57 -14.83 -19.23 -17.91
CA LEU A 57 -15.37 -18.25 -16.97
C LEU A 57 -14.49 -16.99 -16.90
N ALA A 58 -13.17 -17.15 -16.95
CA ALA A 58 -12.22 -16.05 -16.94
C ALA A 58 -12.23 -15.23 -18.22
N HIS A 59 -12.46 -15.87 -19.37
CA HIS A 59 -12.52 -15.21 -20.68
C HIS A 59 -13.81 -14.42 -20.88
N ASP A 60 -14.95 -14.98 -20.47
CA ASP A 60 -16.29 -14.42 -20.70
C ASP A 60 -16.80 -13.59 -19.51
N GLY A 61 -16.08 -13.61 -18.39
CA GLY A 61 -16.43 -12.96 -17.15
C GLY A 61 -15.61 -11.70 -16.85
N CYS A 62 -15.73 -11.27 -15.60
CA CYS A 62 -15.00 -10.17 -15.01
C CYS A 62 -13.84 -10.71 -14.17
N LEU A 63 -12.67 -10.09 -14.28
CA LEU A 63 -11.44 -10.53 -13.63
C LEU A 63 -10.84 -9.48 -12.70
N GLY A 64 -10.26 -9.94 -11.60
CA GLY A 64 -9.48 -9.10 -10.70
C GLY A 64 -8.38 -9.87 -10.00
N LEU A 65 -7.40 -9.13 -9.51
CA LEU A 65 -6.46 -9.59 -8.49
C LEU A 65 -6.99 -9.17 -7.12
N LEU A 66 -6.94 -10.08 -6.16
CA LEU A 66 -7.37 -9.88 -4.79
C LEU A 66 -6.15 -9.73 -3.88
N ALA A 67 -5.97 -8.52 -3.34
CA ALA A 67 -4.95 -8.27 -2.35
C ALA A 67 -5.40 -8.75 -0.97
N MET A 68 -4.67 -9.70 -0.41
CA MET A 68 -4.87 -10.26 0.94
C MET A 68 -4.16 -9.43 2.02
N PRO A 69 -4.51 -9.56 3.31
CA PRO A 69 -3.89 -8.79 4.37
C PRO A 69 -2.36 -9.07 4.48
N PRO A 70 -1.49 -8.05 4.42
CA PRO A 70 -0.03 -8.22 4.22
C PRO A 70 0.75 -8.85 5.41
N SER A 71 0.13 -9.05 6.58
CA SER A 71 0.84 -9.50 7.79
C SER A 71 0.04 -10.47 8.67
N ARG A 72 -1.12 -10.96 8.21
CA ARG A 72 -1.99 -11.80 9.05
C ARG A 72 -2.54 -13.05 8.36
N ALA A 73 -2.58 -13.12 7.04
CA ALA A 73 -3.02 -14.33 6.33
C ALA A 73 -1.92 -15.42 6.34
N THR A 74 -1.51 -15.85 7.53
CA THR A 74 -0.51 -16.91 7.75
C THR A 74 -1.14 -18.30 7.76
N SER A 75 -2.45 -18.40 7.64
CA SER A 75 -3.20 -19.66 7.66
C SER A 75 -4.53 -19.52 6.87
N PRO A 76 -5.10 -20.64 6.37
CA PRO A 76 -6.42 -20.65 5.73
C PRO A 76 -7.50 -19.98 6.59
N GLU A 77 -7.52 -20.26 7.90
CA GLU A 77 -8.49 -19.70 8.83
C GLU A 77 -8.42 -18.18 8.84
N THR A 78 -7.21 -17.64 8.90
CA THR A 78 -7.06 -16.18 8.96
C THR A 78 -7.46 -15.52 7.64
N ALA A 79 -7.12 -16.15 6.51
CA ALA A 79 -7.51 -15.67 5.19
C ALA A 79 -9.04 -15.67 5.03
N VAL A 80 -9.69 -16.81 5.27
CA VAL A 80 -11.13 -16.98 5.10
C VAL A 80 -11.91 -16.14 6.11
N LEU A 81 -11.49 -16.08 7.37
CA LEU A 81 -12.14 -15.23 8.38
C LEU A 81 -12.01 -13.74 8.05
N SER A 82 -10.88 -13.30 7.48
CA SER A 82 -10.71 -11.90 7.05
C SER A 82 -11.64 -11.54 5.89
N LEU A 83 -11.87 -12.47 4.96
CA LEU A 83 -12.85 -12.32 3.87
C LEU A 83 -14.28 -12.27 4.41
N ALA A 84 -14.65 -13.23 5.27
CA ALA A 84 -16.00 -13.34 5.86
C ALA A 84 -16.37 -12.15 6.76
N THR A 85 -15.39 -11.51 7.40
CA THR A 85 -15.60 -10.34 8.27
C THR A 85 -15.37 -8.99 7.58
N GLY A 86 -14.90 -8.98 6.32
CA GLY A 86 -14.61 -7.75 5.57
C GLY A 86 -13.53 -6.86 6.21
N GLY A 87 -12.59 -7.44 6.97
CA GLY A 87 -11.55 -6.68 7.66
C GLY A 87 -10.50 -7.58 8.30
N PRO A 88 -9.37 -7.03 8.78
CA PRO A 88 -8.31 -7.85 9.34
C PRO A 88 -8.82 -8.72 10.49
N ALA A 89 -8.54 -10.02 10.41
CA ALA A 89 -8.80 -11.00 11.46
C ALA A 89 -7.54 -11.81 11.79
N VAL A 90 -7.59 -12.58 12.88
CA VAL A 90 -6.60 -13.59 13.24
C VAL A 90 -7.35 -14.88 13.46
N GLY A 91 -7.12 -15.85 12.56
CA GLY A 91 -7.76 -17.15 12.61
C GLY A 91 -7.21 -17.99 13.76
N ALA A 92 -8.01 -18.95 14.20
CA ALA A 92 -7.66 -19.95 15.21
C ALA A 92 -8.15 -21.32 14.75
N PRO A 93 -7.55 -22.44 15.22
CA PRO A 93 -7.96 -23.78 14.79
C PRO A 93 -9.45 -24.06 14.99
N GLU A 94 -10.10 -23.45 16.00
CA GLU A 94 -11.53 -23.60 16.26
C GLU A 94 -12.41 -23.02 15.15
N ASP A 95 -11.86 -22.19 14.25
CA ASP A 95 -12.58 -21.66 13.08
C ASP A 95 -12.92 -22.76 12.05
N ARG A 96 -12.26 -23.92 12.11
CA ARG A 96 -12.62 -25.12 11.30
C ARG A 96 -13.69 -25.99 11.94
N ALA A 97 -14.11 -25.68 13.17
CA ALA A 97 -14.98 -26.53 13.97
C ALA A 97 -16.46 -26.43 13.55
N ALA A 98 -16.73 -26.54 12.25
CA ALA A 98 -18.06 -26.62 11.66
C ALA A 98 -18.36 -28.07 11.28
N PHE A 99 -19.44 -28.62 11.81
CA PHE A 99 -19.81 -30.03 11.65
C PHE A 99 -21.24 -30.13 11.14
N ARG A 100 -21.51 -31.03 10.21
CA ARG A 100 -22.88 -31.31 9.78
C ARG A 100 -23.66 -31.95 10.92
N ALA A 101 -24.98 -31.76 10.94
CA ALA A 101 -25.84 -32.35 11.97
C ALA A 101 -25.74 -33.88 12.07
N ASP A 102 -25.39 -34.57 10.97
CA ASP A 102 -25.21 -36.02 10.89
C ASP A 102 -23.83 -36.52 11.36
N GLU A 103 -22.90 -35.63 11.69
CA GLU A 103 -21.58 -36.00 12.23
C GLU A 103 -21.63 -36.27 13.74
N SER A 104 -20.63 -37.00 14.27
CA SER A 104 -20.45 -37.21 15.71
C SER A 104 -19.20 -36.49 16.19
N VAL A 105 -19.32 -35.69 17.25
CA VAL A 105 -18.22 -34.94 17.87
C VAL A 105 -18.19 -35.27 19.35
N GLU A 106 -17.04 -35.75 19.83
CA GLU A 106 -16.88 -36.16 21.24
C GLU A 106 -17.93 -37.19 21.70
N GLY A 107 -18.38 -38.06 20.78
CA GLY A 107 -19.40 -39.07 21.06
C GLY A 107 -20.83 -38.53 21.23
N SER A 108 -21.08 -37.26 20.87
CA SER A 108 -22.39 -36.61 20.93
C SER A 108 -22.72 -35.92 19.60
N THR A 109 -23.98 -35.50 19.44
CA THR A 109 -24.37 -34.64 18.29
C THR A 109 -23.69 -33.27 18.41
N PRO A 110 -23.35 -32.60 17.30
CA PRO A 110 -22.74 -31.27 17.35
C PRO A 110 -23.62 -30.25 18.09
N GLU A 111 -24.95 -30.37 18.00
CA GLU A 111 -25.89 -29.53 18.76
C GLU A 111 -25.70 -29.68 20.27
N ALA A 112 -25.67 -30.92 20.78
CA ALA A 112 -25.46 -31.17 22.20
C ALA A 112 -24.10 -30.63 22.68
N VAL A 113 -23.06 -30.75 21.83
CA VAL A 113 -21.75 -30.18 22.12
C VAL A 113 -21.79 -28.64 22.13
N LEU A 114 -22.52 -28.02 21.20
CA LEU A 114 -22.72 -26.57 21.17
C LEU A 114 -23.44 -26.09 22.43
N GLU A 115 -24.59 -26.69 22.76
CA GLU A 115 -25.39 -26.34 23.94
C GLU A 115 -24.56 -26.50 25.22
N ARG A 116 -23.77 -27.56 25.34
CA ARG A 116 -22.88 -27.75 26.50
C ARG A 116 -21.77 -26.68 26.57
N ARG A 117 -21.30 -26.15 25.44
CA ARG A 117 -20.20 -25.16 25.39
C ARG A 117 -20.68 -23.71 25.54
N THR A 118 -21.88 -23.39 25.07
CA THR A 118 -22.38 -22.00 24.98
C THR A 118 -23.68 -21.77 25.73
N GLY A 119 -24.43 -22.83 26.06
CA GLY A 119 -25.82 -22.74 26.50
C GLY A 119 -26.81 -22.37 25.40
N TRP A 120 -26.37 -22.28 24.14
CA TRP A 120 -27.22 -21.91 23.01
C TRP A 120 -27.87 -23.14 22.38
N ARG A 121 -29.14 -23.00 22.02
CA ARG A 121 -29.89 -24.01 21.26
C ARG A 121 -30.09 -23.55 19.83
N VAL A 122 -29.95 -24.48 18.90
CA VAL A 122 -30.18 -24.25 17.48
C VAL A 122 -31.69 -24.25 17.19
N GLY A 123 -32.11 -23.43 16.22
CA GLY A 123 -33.51 -23.37 15.79
C GLY A 123 -34.06 -24.68 15.18
N PRO A 124 -35.34 -24.70 14.75
CA PRO A 124 -36.03 -25.91 14.29
C PRO A 124 -35.47 -26.56 13.00
N ASP A 125 -34.67 -25.86 12.19
CA ASP A 125 -34.02 -26.37 10.96
C ASP A 125 -32.73 -27.20 11.24
N ARG A 126 -32.60 -27.75 12.46
CA ARG A 126 -31.38 -28.39 12.98
C ARG A 126 -30.95 -29.67 12.28
N ASP A 127 -31.88 -30.43 11.70
CA ASP A 127 -31.60 -31.79 11.19
C ASP A 127 -30.92 -31.81 9.81
N THR A 128 -30.86 -30.67 9.11
CA THR A 128 -30.32 -30.57 7.75
C THR A 128 -29.14 -29.60 7.61
N GLY A 129 -28.80 -28.86 8.67
CA GLY A 129 -27.80 -27.80 8.65
C GLY A 129 -26.39 -28.20 9.11
N ILE A 130 -25.55 -27.17 9.27
CA ILE A 130 -24.19 -27.26 9.80
C ILE A 130 -24.16 -26.50 11.14
N ILE A 131 -23.41 -27.00 12.11
CA ILE A 131 -23.27 -26.45 13.46
C ILE A 131 -21.82 -26.04 13.68
N HIS A 132 -21.60 -24.77 13.98
CA HIS A 132 -20.27 -24.20 14.17
C HIS A 132 -19.88 -24.13 15.65
N LEU A 133 -19.17 -25.16 16.14
CA LEU A 133 -18.73 -25.28 17.54
C LEU A 133 -17.69 -24.22 17.96
N GLY A 134 -17.01 -23.59 17.00
CA GLY A 134 -16.06 -22.50 17.23
C GLY A 134 -16.69 -21.14 17.52
N ILE A 135 -18.03 -21.02 17.53
CA ILE A 135 -18.72 -19.72 17.59
C ILE A 135 -18.40 -18.92 18.86
N ALA A 136 -18.20 -19.59 19.99
CA ALA A 136 -17.81 -18.94 21.25
C ALA A 136 -16.41 -18.29 21.16
N SER A 137 -15.49 -18.91 20.42
CA SER A 137 -14.16 -18.35 20.16
C SER A 137 -14.25 -17.10 19.29
N LEU A 138 -15.10 -17.13 18.26
CA LEU A 138 -15.38 -15.98 17.39
C LEU A 138 -15.99 -14.81 18.19
N ALA A 139 -16.91 -15.09 19.11
CA ALA A 139 -17.51 -14.09 19.99
C ALA A 139 -16.46 -13.47 20.93
N ARG A 140 -15.66 -14.29 21.63
CA ARG A 140 -14.60 -13.81 22.54
C ARG A 140 -13.54 -12.97 21.83
N ARG A 141 -13.19 -13.31 20.58
CA ARG A 141 -12.26 -12.53 19.75
C ARG A 141 -12.89 -11.30 19.09
N GLY A 142 -14.19 -11.05 19.30
CA GLY A 142 -14.89 -9.88 18.75
C GLY A 142 -15.16 -9.94 17.24
N TYR A 143 -15.18 -11.13 16.64
CA TYR A 143 -15.43 -11.31 15.21
C TYR A 143 -16.88 -11.62 14.86
N LEU A 144 -17.66 -12.16 15.80
CA LEU A 144 -19.05 -12.60 15.56
C LEU A 144 -19.92 -11.54 14.87
N GLU A 145 -19.93 -10.33 15.43
CA GLU A 145 -20.75 -9.20 14.92
C GLU A 145 -20.26 -8.63 13.58
N ARG A 146 -19.09 -9.07 13.11
CA ARG A 146 -18.50 -8.63 11.85
C ARG A 146 -18.77 -9.62 10.70
N LEU A 147 -19.22 -10.83 11.00
CA LEU A 147 -19.47 -11.87 9.99
C LEU A 147 -20.60 -11.47 9.05
N VAL A 148 -20.42 -11.74 7.77
CA VAL A 148 -21.36 -11.33 6.72
C VAL A 148 -22.78 -11.87 6.93
N ALA A 149 -22.96 -13.13 7.34
CA ALA A 149 -24.29 -13.70 7.63
C ALA A 149 -24.98 -13.02 8.82
N VAL A 150 -24.25 -12.75 9.91
CA VAL A 150 -24.78 -12.02 11.08
C VAL A 150 -25.19 -10.60 10.67
N ARG A 151 -24.39 -9.94 9.84
CA ARG A 151 -24.70 -8.59 9.35
C ARG A 151 -25.87 -8.58 8.38
N ALA A 152 -25.98 -9.56 7.48
CA ALA A 152 -27.10 -9.70 6.56
C ALA A 152 -28.43 -9.86 7.31
N ALA A 153 -28.44 -10.70 8.36
CA ALA A 153 -29.60 -10.90 9.23
C ALA A 153 -30.02 -9.62 9.97
N GLN A 154 -29.05 -8.81 10.43
CA GLN A 154 -29.33 -7.52 11.09
C GLN A 154 -29.96 -6.49 10.15
N SER A 155 -29.58 -6.51 8.87
CA SER A 155 -30.12 -5.59 7.87
C SER A 155 -31.56 -5.90 7.45
N GLY A 156 -32.17 -6.96 7.99
CA GLY A 156 -33.53 -7.37 7.65
C GLY A 156 -33.65 -7.96 6.23
N SER A 157 -32.54 -8.29 5.59
CA SER A 157 -32.56 -9.04 4.34
C SER A 157 -33.08 -10.45 4.66
N GLY A 158 -34.29 -10.77 4.21
CA GLY A 158 -34.84 -12.12 4.30
C GLY A 158 -34.08 -13.15 3.44
N THR A 159 -33.05 -12.70 2.72
CA THR A 159 -32.24 -13.48 1.79
C THR A 159 -31.12 -14.21 2.53
N ARG A 160 -31.05 -15.54 2.39
CA ARG A 160 -30.13 -16.39 3.16
C ARG A 160 -28.79 -16.61 2.44
N ILE A 161 -27.71 -16.66 3.23
CA ILE A 161 -26.41 -17.22 2.84
C ILE A 161 -26.34 -18.65 3.37
N ALA A 162 -25.94 -19.59 2.52
CA ALA A 162 -25.74 -20.99 2.91
C ALA A 162 -24.29 -21.43 2.68
N ALA A 163 -23.85 -22.46 3.40
CA ALA A 163 -22.60 -23.14 3.14
C ALA A 163 -22.84 -24.50 2.48
N ASP A 164 -22.09 -24.77 1.41
CA ASP A 164 -21.97 -26.10 0.83
C ASP A 164 -20.68 -26.74 1.34
N MET A 165 -20.86 -27.71 2.24
CA MET A 165 -19.77 -28.43 2.90
C MET A 165 -19.91 -29.94 2.63
N PRO A 166 -18.91 -30.56 1.95
CA PRO A 166 -18.88 -32.00 1.70
C PRO A 166 -19.03 -32.85 2.97
N ARG A 167 -19.57 -34.06 2.81
CA ARG A 167 -19.68 -35.04 3.90
C ARG A 167 -18.34 -35.71 4.19
N GLY A 168 -18.13 -36.12 5.44
CA GLY A 168 -16.99 -36.96 5.83
C GLY A 168 -15.63 -36.26 5.81
N LEU A 169 -15.60 -34.93 5.82
CA LEU A 169 -14.34 -34.18 5.89
C LEU A 169 -13.61 -34.47 7.21
N PRO A 170 -12.27 -34.48 7.26
CA PRO A 170 -11.57 -34.45 8.54
C PRO A 170 -11.80 -33.10 9.24
N PRO A 171 -11.75 -33.03 10.59
CA PRO A 171 -11.90 -31.77 11.33
C PRO A 171 -10.86 -30.70 10.96
N SER A 172 -9.70 -31.14 10.46
CA SER A 172 -8.62 -30.27 10.00
C SER A 172 -8.76 -29.86 8.53
N ASP A 173 -9.82 -30.21 7.81
CA ASP A 173 -9.96 -29.84 6.39
C ASP A 173 -10.33 -28.35 6.24
N SER A 174 -9.65 -27.63 5.34
CA SER A 174 -9.92 -26.20 5.09
C SER A 174 -11.29 -25.97 4.45
N ARG A 175 -11.87 -26.98 3.79
CA ARG A 175 -13.20 -26.89 3.17
C ARG A 175 -14.32 -26.62 4.17
N ARG A 176 -14.11 -26.93 5.46
CA ARG A 176 -15.04 -26.58 6.55
C ARG A 176 -15.18 -25.07 6.78
N LEU A 177 -14.21 -24.28 6.34
CA LEU A 177 -14.19 -22.81 6.54
C LEU A 177 -15.27 -22.07 5.74
N SER A 178 -15.94 -22.70 4.77
CA SER A 178 -17.10 -22.10 4.10
C SER A 178 -18.19 -21.68 5.08
N ALA A 179 -18.32 -22.40 6.20
CA ALA A 179 -19.25 -22.11 7.28
C ALA A 179 -19.08 -20.70 7.89
N LEU A 180 -17.87 -20.12 7.87
CA LEU A 180 -17.62 -18.78 8.43
C LEU A 180 -18.40 -17.67 7.72
N PHE A 181 -18.74 -17.84 6.45
CA PHE A 181 -19.55 -16.86 5.72
C PHE A 181 -21.04 -16.95 6.03
N ALA A 182 -21.52 -18.12 6.48
CA ALA A 182 -22.94 -18.43 6.60
C ALA A 182 -23.42 -18.59 8.06
N VAL A 183 -22.50 -18.59 9.04
CA VAL A 183 -22.83 -18.82 10.45
C VAL A 183 -23.58 -17.65 11.08
N GLY A 184 -24.71 -17.97 11.73
CA GLY A 184 -25.53 -17.06 12.52
C GLY A 184 -25.04 -16.87 13.96
N ARG A 185 -25.72 -15.98 14.70
CA ARG A 185 -25.42 -15.71 16.13
C ARG A 185 -25.66 -16.93 17.04
N ASP A 186 -26.55 -17.82 16.62
CA ASP A 186 -26.88 -19.08 17.29
C ASP A 186 -25.88 -20.21 16.98
N GLY A 187 -24.89 -19.98 16.11
CA GLY A 187 -23.94 -21.00 15.67
C GLY A 187 -24.50 -21.93 14.60
N PHE A 188 -25.72 -21.70 14.11
CA PHE A 188 -26.30 -22.42 12.99
C PHE A 188 -25.79 -21.90 11.65
N VAL A 189 -25.59 -22.80 10.71
CA VAL A 189 -25.19 -22.52 9.34
C VAL A 189 -26.18 -23.23 8.42
N PRO A 190 -26.96 -22.47 7.61
CA PRO A 190 -27.84 -23.08 6.62
C PRO A 190 -27.03 -23.90 5.62
N ALA A 191 -27.45 -25.15 5.38
CA ALA A 191 -26.88 -25.97 4.32
C ALA A 191 -27.43 -25.53 2.95
N SER A 192 -26.68 -25.79 1.88
CA SER A 192 -27.15 -25.56 0.51
C SER A 192 -28.37 -26.44 0.20
N ASP A 193 -29.55 -25.82 0.13
CA ASP A 193 -30.85 -26.42 -0.24
C ASP A 193 -31.32 -25.96 -1.65
N GLY A 194 -30.45 -25.22 -2.36
CA GLY A 194 -30.76 -24.60 -3.64
C GLY A 194 -31.67 -23.37 -3.54
N GLN A 195 -32.14 -22.96 -2.36
CA GLN A 195 -32.98 -21.77 -2.18
C GLN A 195 -32.21 -20.53 -1.72
N ALA A 196 -31.03 -20.73 -1.13
CA ALA A 196 -30.14 -19.62 -0.75
C ALA A 196 -29.78 -18.74 -1.98
N ALA A 197 -29.75 -17.42 -1.79
CA ALA A 197 -29.32 -16.53 -2.87
C ALA A 197 -27.80 -16.57 -3.06
N VAL A 198 -27.06 -16.79 -1.98
CA VAL A 198 -25.61 -16.97 -2.00
C VAL A 198 -25.26 -18.29 -1.33
N THR A 199 -24.62 -19.18 -2.09
CA THR A 199 -24.05 -20.43 -1.57
C THR A 199 -22.54 -20.34 -1.57
N ILE A 200 -21.92 -20.60 -0.43
CA ILE A 200 -20.46 -20.55 -0.25
C ILE A 200 -19.93 -21.98 -0.22
N ALA A 201 -19.04 -22.30 -1.15
CA ALA A 201 -18.27 -23.54 -1.15
C ALA A 201 -16.80 -23.21 -0.95
N ASN A 202 -16.05 -24.06 -0.26
CA ASN A 202 -14.60 -24.01 -0.25
C ASN A 202 -14.08 -25.33 -0.80
N VAL A 203 -13.19 -25.25 -1.80
CA VAL A 203 -12.55 -26.43 -2.43
C VAL A 203 -11.13 -26.67 -1.93
N GLY A 204 -10.60 -25.78 -1.07
CA GLY A 204 -9.20 -25.82 -0.67
C GLY A 204 -8.29 -25.77 -1.90
N ALA A 205 -7.26 -26.61 -1.93
CA ALA A 205 -6.34 -26.72 -3.05
C ALA A 205 -6.83 -27.63 -4.20
N ASP A 206 -8.03 -28.21 -4.10
CA ASP A 206 -8.55 -29.18 -5.09
C ASP A 206 -9.08 -28.47 -6.35
N ARG A 207 -8.23 -28.44 -7.38
CA ARG A 207 -8.55 -27.86 -8.69
C ARG A 207 -9.57 -28.69 -9.49
N LEU A 208 -9.68 -29.99 -9.23
CA LEU A 208 -10.68 -30.83 -9.89
C LEU A 208 -12.07 -30.53 -9.32
N GLU A 209 -12.19 -30.41 -8.00
CA GLU A 209 -13.44 -30.00 -7.34
C GLU A 209 -13.86 -28.59 -7.79
N LEU A 210 -12.90 -27.66 -7.98
CA LEU A 210 -13.16 -26.34 -8.57
C LEU A 210 -13.84 -26.44 -9.94
N GLU A 211 -13.24 -27.18 -10.88
CA GLU A 211 -13.76 -27.33 -12.24
C GLU A 211 -15.16 -27.95 -12.27
N GLN A 212 -15.40 -28.96 -11.42
CA GLN A 212 -16.70 -29.62 -11.28
C GLN A 212 -17.77 -28.64 -10.80
N ARG A 213 -17.46 -27.82 -9.79
CA ARG A 213 -18.39 -26.84 -9.24
C ARG A 213 -18.71 -25.71 -10.22
N ILE A 214 -17.70 -25.20 -10.95
CA ILE A 214 -17.92 -24.20 -12.01
C ILE A 214 -18.83 -24.78 -13.09
N THR A 215 -18.56 -26.00 -13.54
CA THR A 215 -19.36 -26.67 -14.58
C THR A 215 -20.81 -26.87 -14.13
N HIS A 216 -21.03 -27.36 -12.91
CA HIS A 216 -22.37 -27.57 -12.36
C HIS A 216 -23.15 -26.26 -12.23
N ALA A 217 -22.54 -25.22 -11.67
CA ALA A 217 -23.18 -23.92 -11.52
C ALA A 217 -23.50 -23.27 -12.88
N GLY A 218 -22.63 -23.46 -13.88
CA GLY A 218 -22.85 -22.98 -15.24
C GLY A 218 -24.01 -23.68 -15.94
N GLN A 219 -24.16 -25.01 -15.76
CA GLN A 219 -25.31 -25.77 -16.26
C GLN A 219 -26.64 -25.36 -15.61
N ALA A 220 -26.59 -24.88 -14.36
CA ALA A 220 -27.74 -24.38 -13.64
C ALA A 220 -28.03 -22.88 -13.89
N GLU A 221 -27.33 -22.25 -14.85
CA GLU A 221 -27.40 -20.81 -15.16
C GLU A 221 -27.22 -19.89 -13.93
N GLN A 222 -26.45 -20.34 -12.95
CA GLN A 222 -26.16 -19.57 -11.74
C GLN A 222 -25.04 -18.55 -12.00
N SER A 223 -25.02 -17.47 -11.23
CA SER A 223 -23.86 -16.60 -11.15
C SER A 223 -22.73 -17.33 -10.41
N ILE A 224 -21.49 -17.20 -10.88
CA ILE A 224 -20.32 -17.89 -10.33
C ILE A 224 -19.28 -16.86 -9.92
N CYS A 225 -18.85 -16.91 -8.67
CA CYS A 225 -17.76 -16.09 -8.15
C CYS A 225 -16.67 -17.00 -7.58
N VAL A 226 -15.52 -17.10 -8.24
CA VAL A 226 -14.37 -17.83 -7.73
C VAL A 226 -13.46 -16.85 -7.01
N VAL A 227 -13.22 -17.06 -5.72
CA VAL A 227 -12.41 -16.18 -4.87
C VAL A 227 -11.17 -16.93 -4.40
N GLY A 228 -10.01 -16.55 -4.93
CA GLY A 228 -8.74 -17.05 -4.48
C GLY A 228 -8.36 -16.54 -3.09
N TYR A 229 -7.88 -17.39 -2.20
CA TYR A 229 -7.28 -17.00 -0.93
C TYR A 229 -5.97 -17.75 -0.70
N ARG A 230 -5.07 -17.23 0.14
CA ARG A 230 -3.77 -17.86 0.40
C ARG A 230 -3.77 -18.66 1.70
N ALA A 231 -3.23 -19.87 1.66
CA ALA A 231 -3.10 -20.77 2.80
C ALA A 231 -1.65 -21.01 3.18
N ALA A 232 -1.18 -20.30 4.20
CA ALA A 232 0.11 -20.52 4.86
C ALA A 232 1.37 -20.32 3.98
N VAL A 233 2.43 -19.86 4.64
CA VAL A 233 3.67 -19.38 4.02
C VAL A 233 4.74 -20.42 4.29
N ALA A 234 4.97 -21.34 3.34
CA ALA A 234 6.09 -22.27 3.43
C ALA A 234 7.43 -21.63 3.04
N THR A 235 7.43 -20.51 2.31
CA THR A 235 8.65 -19.87 1.79
C THR A 235 8.76 -18.39 2.17
N ARG A 236 9.88 -18.06 2.82
CA ARG A 236 10.25 -16.73 3.33
C ARG A 236 10.19 -15.64 2.25
N ASP A 237 9.68 -14.48 2.68
CA ASP A 237 9.90 -13.11 2.22
C ASP A 237 9.40 -12.65 0.83
N THR A 238 9.32 -13.49 -0.20
CA THR A 238 8.96 -13.01 -1.56
C THR A 238 7.48 -13.18 -1.92
N TYR A 239 6.83 -14.22 -1.39
CA TYR A 239 5.47 -14.64 -1.76
C TYR A 239 4.36 -13.97 -0.95
N LEU A 240 4.68 -13.34 0.18
CA LEU A 240 3.72 -12.69 1.07
C LEU A 240 2.89 -11.58 0.40
N MET A 241 3.35 -11.09 -0.74
CA MET A 241 2.84 -9.88 -1.39
C MET A 241 2.22 -10.12 -2.76
N ARG A 242 2.23 -11.37 -3.27
CA ARG A 242 1.52 -11.71 -4.51
C ARG A 242 0.00 -11.75 -4.24
N PRO A 243 -0.83 -11.09 -5.05
CA PRO A 243 -2.28 -11.19 -4.93
C PRO A 243 -2.80 -12.54 -5.44
N THR A 244 -3.99 -12.94 -5.01
CA THR A 244 -4.71 -14.10 -5.57
C THR A 244 -5.62 -13.65 -6.71
N ALA A 245 -6.18 -14.57 -7.49
CA ALA A 245 -7.15 -14.25 -8.53
C ALA A 245 -8.59 -14.27 -7.99
N ILE A 246 -9.44 -13.43 -8.59
CA ILE A 246 -10.90 -13.50 -8.45
C ILE A 246 -11.52 -13.47 -9.85
N VAL A 247 -12.50 -14.33 -10.06
CA VAL A 247 -13.25 -14.45 -11.31
C VAL A 247 -14.73 -14.35 -10.99
N LEU A 248 -15.45 -13.53 -11.74
CA LEU A 248 -16.89 -13.40 -11.61
C LEU A 248 -17.55 -13.55 -12.97
N GLY A 249 -18.54 -14.43 -13.11
CA GLY A 249 -19.32 -14.56 -14.33
C GLY A 249 -20.78 -14.86 -14.04
N TRP A 250 -21.66 -14.48 -14.96
CA TRP A 250 -23.09 -14.75 -14.89
C TRP A 250 -23.65 -14.80 -16.31
N PRO A 251 -24.85 -15.36 -16.53
CA PRO A 251 -25.48 -15.32 -17.85
C PRO A 251 -25.63 -13.90 -18.37
N GLY A 252 -24.90 -13.59 -19.46
CA GLY A 252 -24.83 -12.25 -20.08
C GLY A 252 -23.69 -11.36 -19.58
N SER A 253 -22.77 -11.88 -18.76
CA SER A 253 -21.55 -11.15 -18.39
C SER A 253 -20.70 -10.81 -19.61
N ARG A 254 -19.88 -9.77 -19.47
CA ARG A 254 -18.92 -9.35 -20.50
C ARG A 254 -17.54 -9.26 -19.87
N SER A 255 -16.53 -9.37 -20.72
CA SER A 255 -15.12 -9.15 -20.43
C SER A 255 -14.91 -7.78 -19.74
N ALA A 256 -14.55 -7.80 -18.46
CA ALA A 256 -14.34 -6.59 -17.67
C ALA A 256 -13.30 -6.79 -16.56
N LEU A 257 -12.79 -5.69 -16.03
CA LEU A 257 -11.91 -5.67 -14.86
C LEU A 257 -12.71 -5.35 -13.60
N LEU A 258 -12.52 -6.13 -12.55
CA LEU A 258 -13.05 -5.84 -11.22
C LEU A 258 -12.25 -4.68 -10.61
N THR A 259 -12.96 -3.72 -10.02
CA THR A 259 -12.39 -2.52 -9.40
C THR A 259 -13.14 -2.19 -8.10
N SER A 260 -12.51 -1.43 -7.21
CA SER A 260 -13.16 -0.93 -6.00
C SER A 260 -12.62 0.44 -5.61
N ALA A 261 -13.43 1.23 -4.89
CA ALA A 261 -13.00 2.51 -4.33
C ALA A 261 -11.90 2.34 -3.26
N THR A 262 -11.70 1.13 -2.74
CA THR A 262 -10.64 0.78 -1.78
C THR A 262 -9.26 0.79 -2.42
N THR A 263 -9.11 0.21 -3.61
CA THR A 263 -7.81 0.11 -4.31
C THR A 263 -7.62 1.20 -5.35
N ARG A 264 -8.71 1.74 -5.92
CA ARG A 264 -8.72 2.75 -6.99
C ARG A 264 -7.84 2.34 -8.18
N THR A 265 -7.80 1.05 -8.48
CA THR A 265 -6.98 0.44 -9.52
C THR A 265 -7.81 -0.64 -10.22
N ALA A 266 -8.13 -0.44 -11.50
CA ALA A 266 -8.85 -1.44 -12.27
C ALA A 266 -8.05 -2.74 -12.35
N GLY A 267 -8.71 -3.86 -12.08
CA GLY A 267 -8.10 -5.19 -12.03
C GLY A 267 -7.47 -5.52 -10.68
N LEU A 268 -7.56 -4.67 -9.66
CA LEU A 268 -7.11 -4.94 -8.29
C LEU A 268 -8.22 -4.59 -7.31
N ILE A 269 -8.57 -5.51 -6.42
CA ILE A 269 -9.51 -5.31 -5.31
C ILE A 269 -8.87 -5.79 -4.01
N SER A 270 -9.47 -5.47 -2.86
CA SER A 270 -8.98 -5.89 -1.55
C SER A 270 -9.93 -6.90 -0.91
N TYR A 271 -9.40 -7.79 -0.07
CA TYR A 271 -10.21 -8.73 0.72
C TYR A 271 -11.33 -8.06 1.54
N VAL A 272 -11.16 -6.80 1.93
CA VAL A 272 -12.19 -6.01 2.65
C VAL A 272 -13.39 -5.64 1.79
N ASP A 273 -13.30 -5.80 0.47
CA ASP A 273 -14.34 -5.50 -0.50
C ASP A 273 -15.34 -6.68 -0.66
N ILE A 274 -14.99 -7.88 -0.21
CA ILE A 274 -15.82 -9.08 -0.37
C ILE A 274 -17.10 -9.01 0.47
N ALA A 275 -16.99 -8.74 1.77
CA ALA A 275 -18.17 -8.66 2.64
C ALA A 275 -19.20 -7.60 2.18
N PRO A 276 -18.83 -6.33 1.88
CA PRO A 276 -19.81 -5.37 1.37
C PRO A 276 -20.38 -5.77 0.00
N THR A 277 -19.63 -6.49 -0.84
CA THR A 277 -20.14 -7.01 -2.11
C THR A 277 -21.22 -8.07 -1.88
N LEU A 278 -20.98 -9.03 -0.99
CA LEU A 278 -21.97 -10.06 -0.64
C LEU A 278 -23.21 -9.45 0.00
N LEU A 279 -23.06 -8.47 0.89
CA LEU A 279 -24.20 -7.75 1.47
C LEU A 279 -25.03 -7.04 0.40
N ARG A 280 -24.39 -6.41 -0.59
CA ARG A 280 -25.09 -5.79 -1.72
C ARG A 280 -25.89 -6.82 -2.52
N TRP A 281 -25.32 -7.98 -2.84
CA TRP A 281 -26.03 -9.05 -3.56
C TRP A 281 -27.24 -9.60 -2.77
N LEU A 282 -27.20 -9.52 -1.44
CA LEU A 282 -28.30 -9.87 -0.55
C LEU A 282 -29.33 -8.72 -0.40
N GLY A 283 -29.20 -7.64 -1.17
CA GLY A 283 -30.08 -6.46 -1.09
C GLY A 283 -29.75 -5.52 0.08
N GLY A 284 -28.64 -5.72 0.76
CA GLY A 284 -28.14 -4.84 1.82
C GLY A 284 -27.47 -3.58 1.27
N GLY A 285 -27.64 -2.45 1.96
CA GLY A 285 -26.94 -1.20 1.66
C GLY A 285 -25.52 -1.14 2.24
N PRO A 286 -24.73 -0.12 1.83
CA PRO A 286 -23.43 0.14 2.43
C PRO A 286 -23.57 0.41 3.94
N ASP A 287 -22.73 -0.23 4.75
CA ASP A 287 -22.74 -0.12 6.20
C ASP A 287 -21.56 0.76 6.66
N ALA A 288 -21.76 1.63 7.65
CA ALA A 288 -20.68 2.44 8.22
C ALA A 288 -19.54 1.59 8.85
N ARG A 289 -19.83 0.32 9.17
CA ARG A 289 -18.87 -0.68 9.66
C ARG A 289 -17.96 -1.25 8.57
N ASP A 290 -18.27 -1.05 7.29
CA ASP A 290 -17.46 -1.56 6.20
C ASP A 290 -16.08 -0.88 6.16
N ALA A 291 -15.04 -1.71 6.07
CA ALA A 291 -13.66 -1.26 5.88
C ALA A 291 -13.33 -1.08 4.40
N GLY A 292 -13.99 -1.83 3.52
CA GLY A 292 -13.88 -1.78 2.07
C GLY A 292 -15.13 -1.27 1.39
N HIS A 293 -15.19 -1.47 0.07
CA HIS A 293 -16.28 -1.03 -0.78
C HIS A 293 -16.74 -2.19 -1.66
N ALA A 294 -18.03 -2.28 -1.92
CA ALA A 294 -18.54 -3.30 -2.82
C ALA A 294 -17.94 -3.14 -4.23
N ILE A 295 -17.68 -4.28 -4.86
CA ILE A 295 -16.96 -4.39 -6.13
C ILE A 295 -17.80 -3.81 -7.27
N GLU A 296 -17.09 -3.15 -8.19
CA GLU A 296 -17.60 -2.60 -9.44
C GLU A 296 -16.81 -3.21 -10.60
N MET A 297 -17.32 -3.05 -11.82
CA MET A 297 -16.68 -3.55 -13.03
C MET A 297 -16.38 -2.41 -14.00
N THR A 298 -15.27 -2.53 -14.70
CA THR A 298 -14.85 -1.62 -15.76
C THR A 298 -14.68 -2.42 -17.04
N PRO A 299 -15.51 -2.20 -18.09
CA PRO A 299 -15.41 -2.94 -19.35
C PRO A 299 -13.99 -2.91 -19.93
N CYS A 300 -13.49 -4.07 -20.36
CA CYS A 300 -12.12 -4.18 -20.87
C CYS A 300 -11.94 -5.43 -21.74
N ASP A 301 -11.77 -5.23 -23.05
CA ASP A 301 -11.56 -6.33 -23.99
C ASP A 301 -10.27 -7.11 -23.70
N THR A 302 -9.23 -6.41 -23.25
CA THR A 302 -7.91 -6.98 -22.92
C THR A 302 -7.75 -7.31 -21.43
N HIS A 303 -8.85 -7.52 -20.70
CA HIS A 303 -8.88 -7.82 -19.25
C HIS A 303 -7.89 -8.94 -18.85
N LEU A 304 -7.85 -10.08 -19.57
CA LEU A 304 -6.91 -11.17 -19.31
C LEU A 304 -5.45 -10.72 -19.42
N ALA A 305 -5.09 -9.95 -20.46
CA ALA A 305 -3.74 -9.43 -20.65
C ALA A 305 -3.37 -8.44 -19.54
N THR A 306 -4.29 -7.53 -19.23
CA THR A 306 -4.14 -6.52 -18.18
C THR A 306 -3.89 -7.15 -16.81
N ILE A 307 -4.64 -8.19 -16.45
CA ILE A 307 -4.47 -8.93 -15.18
C ILE A 307 -3.10 -9.63 -15.13
N ALA A 308 -2.65 -10.23 -16.22
CA ALA A 308 -1.34 -10.88 -16.26
C ALA A 308 -0.18 -9.88 -16.15
N ASP A 309 -0.30 -8.71 -16.77
CA ASP A 309 0.71 -7.66 -16.67
C ASP A 309 0.73 -7.04 -15.26
N LEU A 310 -0.44 -6.88 -14.64
CA LEU A 310 -0.56 -6.40 -13.28
C LEU A 310 0.04 -7.39 -12.27
N ASP A 311 -0.27 -8.68 -12.38
CA ASP A 311 0.32 -9.74 -11.53
C ASP A 311 1.84 -9.77 -11.69
N ARG A 312 2.34 -9.78 -12.94
CA ARG A 312 3.78 -9.78 -13.23
C ARG A 312 4.50 -8.59 -12.61
N THR A 313 3.92 -7.39 -12.76
CA THR A 313 4.48 -6.15 -12.20
C THR A 313 4.54 -6.23 -10.68
N MET A 314 3.46 -6.69 -10.04
CA MET A 314 3.40 -6.83 -8.57
C MET A 314 4.41 -7.86 -8.05
N VAL A 315 4.51 -9.03 -8.69
CA VAL A 315 5.46 -10.09 -8.32
C VAL A 315 6.90 -9.64 -8.49
N THR A 316 7.22 -9.01 -9.63
CA THR A 316 8.59 -8.55 -9.91
C THR A 316 9.00 -7.44 -8.95
N ASN A 317 8.13 -6.47 -8.69
CA ASN A 317 8.41 -5.40 -7.73
C ASN A 317 8.55 -5.93 -6.29
N ALA A 318 7.70 -6.87 -5.88
CA ALA A 318 7.80 -7.51 -4.56
C ALA A 318 9.12 -8.26 -4.41
N ALA A 319 9.52 -9.04 -5.42
CA ALA A 319 10.77 -9.77 -5.42
C ALA A 319 12.01 -8.85 -5.45
N ALA A 320 11.89 -7.69 -6.09
CA ALA A 320 12.97 -6.73 -6.18
C ALA A 320 13.12 -5.84 -4.94
N LEU A 321 12.05 -5.61 -4.17
CA LEU A 321 12.02 -4.61 -3.09
C LEU A 321 13.20 -4.71 -2.13
N VAL A 322 13.35 -5.86 -1.45
CA VAL A 322 14.40 -6.03 -0.44
C VAL A 322 15.81 -6.05 -1.06
N PRO A 323 16.11 -6.85 -2.10
CA PRO A 323 17.43 -6.86 -2.71
C PRO A 323 17.86 -5.50 -3.26
N VAL A 324 16.94 -4.80 -3.94
CA VAL A 324 17.22 -3.50 -4.54
C VAL A 324 17.42 -2.43 -3.46
N LEU A 325 16.60 -2.41 -2.40
CA LEU A 325 16.80 -1.50 -1.27
C LEU A 325 18.13 -1.74 -0.55
N LEU A 326 18.52 -3.00 -0.32
CA LEU A 326 19.82 -3.34 0.27
C LEU A 326 20.99 -2.89 -0.62
N ALA A 327 20.90 -3.16 -1.93
CA ALA A 327 21.92 -2.74 -2.89
C ALA A 327 22.07 -1.21 -2.94
N PHE A 328 20.96 -0.47 -2.97
CA PHE A 328 20.99 0.99 -2.96
C PHE A 328 21.39 1.58 -1.61
N GLY A 329 21.00 0.96 -0.50
CA GLY A 329 21.48 1.32 0.84
C GLY A 329 22.99 1.13 0.96
N ALA A 330 23.51 0.01 0.47
CA ALA A 330 24.95 -0.24 0.40
C ALA A 330 25.66 0.75 -0.54
N PHE A 331 25.09 1.02 -1.73
CA PHE A 331 25.62 2.02 -2.65
C PHE A 331 25.63 3.43 -2.04
N ALA A 332 24.57 3.85 -1.35
CA ALA A 332 24.50 5.13 -0.63
C ALA A 332 25.54 5.18 0.50
N GLY A 333 25.68 4.10 1.27
CA GLY A 333 26.68 3.98 2.33
C GLY A 333 28.11 4.05 1.79
N VAL A 334 28.42 3.32 0.72
CA VAL A 334 29.74 3.32 0.06
C VAL A 334 30.03 4.69 -0.55
N THR A 335 29.07 5.31 -1.25
CA THR A 335 29.28 6.65 -1.81
C THR A 335 29.48 7.71 -0.71
N MET A 336 28.75 7.62 0.41
CA MET A 336 28.98 8.46 1.59
C MET A 336 30.37 8.23 2.19
N LEU A 337 30.80 6.97 2.36
CA LEU A 337 32.11 6.62 2.90
C LEU A 337 33.24 7.12 1.97
N LEU A 338 33.15 6.86 0.67
CA LEU A 338 34.10 7.34 -0.34
C LEU A 338 34.20 8.86 -0.35
N ALA A 339 33.07 9.54 -0.23
CA ALA A 339 33.03 10.99 -0.11
C ALA A 339 33.76 11.47 1.16
N LEU A 340 33.43 10.93 2.34
CA LEU A 340 34.10 11.27 3.60
C LEU A 340 35.61 11.02 3.52
N VAL A 341 36.03 9.85 3.08
CA VAL A 341 37.44 9.47 2.94
C VAL A 341 38.16 10.41 1.95
N SER A 342 37.55 10.72 0.81
CA SER A 342 38.15 11.61 -0.20
C SER A 342 38.33 13.06 0.29
N LEU A 343 37.61 13.48 1.33
CA LEU A 343 37.84 14.80 1.93
C LEU A 343 39.19 14.88 2.65
N ARG A 344 39.77 13.74 3.07
CA ARG A 344 41.07 13.68 3.75
C ARG A 344 42.19 13.09 2.89
N ILE A 345 41.87 12.39 1.80
CA ILE A 345 42.83 11.74 0.87
C ILE A 345 43.01 12.57 -0.41
N CYS A 346 44.08 12.29 -1.18
CA CYS A 346 44.49 12.90 -2.45
C CYS A 346 43.36 13.42 -3.37
N PHE A 347 43.62 14.54 -4.03
CA PHE A 347 42.71 15.28 -4.92
C PHE A 347 41.98 14.46 -5.99
N GLY A 348 42.64 13.45 -6.58
CA GLY A 348 42.04 12.60 -7.62
C GLY A 348 40.79 11.84 -7.14
N THR A 349 40.78 11.44 -5.87
CA THR A 349 39.67 10.71 -5.25
C THR A 349 38.41 11.59 -5.11
N ARG A 350 38.57 12.91 -4.86
CA ARG A 350 37.43 13.84 -4.71
C ARG A 350 36.60 13.98 -5.98
N LYS A 351 37.24 13.97 -7.16
CA LYS A 351 36.54 14.05 -8.46
C LYS A 351 35.65 12.83 -8.67
N VAL A 352 36.18 11.63 -8.37
CA VAL A 352 35.45 10.36 -8.47
C VAL A 352 34.31 10.33 -7.46
N SER A 353 34.58 10.60 -6.18
CA SER A 353 33.55 10.64 -5.13
C SER A 353 32.42 11.62 -5.47
N ARG A 354 32.74 12.80 -5.99
CA ARG A 354 31.74 13.78 -6.42
C ARG A 354 30.88 13.28 -7.58
N ALA A 355 31.47 12.60 -8.56
CA ALA A 355 30.71 12.00 -9.67
C ALA A 355 29.74 10.91 -9.18
N PHE A 356 30.20 10.04 -8.27
CA PHE A 356 29.34 9.06 -7.63
C PHE A 356 28.21 9.72 -6.83
N CYS A 357 28.50 10.78 -6.08
CA CYS A 357 27.47 11.51 -5.36
C CYS A 357 26.43 12.12 -6.29
N TYR A 358 26.87 12.77 -7.37
CA TYR A 358 25.97 13.32 -8.38
C TYR A 358 25.11 12.25 -9.06
N GLY A 359 25.66 11.06 -9.31
CA GLY A 359 24.93 9.92 -9.86
C GLY A 359 23.88 9.35 -8.90
N ALA A 360 24.09 9.45 -7.59
CA ALA A 360 23.18 8.95 -6.57
C ALA A 360 22.05 9.92 -6.21
N MET A 361 22.23 11.23 -6.39
CA MET A 361 21.20 12.22 -6.03
C MET A 361 19.84 11.99 -6.71
N PRO A 362 19.77 11.63 -8.02
CA PRO A 362 18.50 11.38 -8.71
C PRO A 362 17.87 10.01 -8.43
N LEU A 363 18.44 9.19 -7.53
CA LEU A 363 17.91 7.85 -7.25
C LEU A 363 16.41 7.80 -6.93
N PRO A 364 15.82 8.74 -6.16
CA PRO A 364 14.37 8.74 -5.93
C PRO A 364 13.55 8.79 -7.22
N LEU A 365 14.03 9.53 -8.22
CA LEU A 365 13.41 9.61 -9.54
C LEU A 365 13.64 8.33 -10.34
N ALA A 366 14.83 7.74 -10.23
CA ALA A 366 15.14 6.48 -10.91
C ALA A 366 14.26 5.33 -10.40
N PHE A 367 13.89 5.32 -9.12
CA PHE A 367 12.92 4.37 -8.57
C PHE A 367 11.52 4.50 -9.21
N LEU A 368 11.11 5.71 -9.62
CA LEU A 368 9.83 5.88 -10.33
C LEU A 368 9.84 5.20 -11.70
N ALA A 369 11.01 5.13 -12.34
CA ALA A 369 11.17 4.47 -13.63
C ALA A 369 11.08 2.94 -13.54
N SER A 370 11.15 2.34 -12.35
CA SER A 370 11.10 0.88 -12.20
C SER A 370 9.77 0.32 -12.71
N GLY A 371 8.66 1.03 -12.54
CA GLY A 371 7.35 0.59 -13.01
C GLY A 371 7.27 0.47 -14.53
N PRO A 372 7.54 1.54 -15.30
CA PRO A 372 7.66 1.48 -16.75
C PRO A 372 8.66 0.43 -17.24
N ILE A 373 9.79 0.25 -16.55
CA ILE A 373 10.79 -0.78 -16.88
C ILE A 373 10.18 -2.18 -16.75
N THR A 374 9.51 -2.48 -15.64
CA THR A 374 8.88 -3.78 -15.42
C THR A 374 7.69 -4.04 -16.35
N TRP A 375 6.94 -2.98 -16.70
CA TRP A 375 5.81 -3.07 -17.61
C TRP A 375 6.26 -3.30 -19.06
N ALA A 376 7.30 -2.59 -19.52
CA ALA A 376 7.84 -2.76 -20.87
C ALA A 376 8.60 -4.08 -21.06
N ALA A 377 8.95 -4.78 -19.96
CA ALA A 377 9.63 -6.06 -20.04
C ALA A 377 8.66 -7.17 -20.47
N SER A 378 8.95 -7.83 -21.60
CA SER A 378 8.19 -8.98 -22.10
C SER A 378 8.26 -10.22 -21.20
N GLY A 379 9.04 -10.19 -20.11
CA GLY A 379 9.24 -11.30 -19.19
C GLY A 379 9.69 -10.84 -17.79
N PRO A 380 9.88 -11.77 -16.85
CA PRO A 380 10.30 -11.45 -15.49
C PRO A 380 11.70 -10.80 -15.50
N VAL A 381 11.82 -9.66 -14.82
CA VAL A 381 13.10 -8.95 -14.66
C VAL A 381 13.74 -9.40 -13.35
N SER A 382 14.99 -9.86 -13.40
CA SER A 382 15.69 -10.22 -12.17
C SER A 382 15.93 -8.98 -11.29
N PRO A 383 15.94 -9.12 -9.94
CA PRO A 383 16.21 -7.98 -9.05
C PRO A 383 17.52 -7.26 -9.37
N GLN A 384 18.55 -7.99 -9.81
CA GLN A 384 19.86 -7.45 -10.19
C GLN A 384 19.77 -6.61 -11.47
N ALA A 385 19.08 -7.11 -12.49
CA ALA A 385 18.88 -6.38 -13.74
C ALA A 385 18.08 -5.09 -13.49
N LEU A 386 17.03 -5.17 -12.66
CA LEU A 386 16.24 -4.00 -12.29
C LEU A 386 17.07 -2.97 -11.52
N GLY A 387 17.88 -3.41 -10.55
CA GLY A 387 18.80 -2.54 -9.82
C GLY A 387 19.81 -1.83 -10.74
N LEU A 388 20.39 -2.54 -11.71
CA LEU A 388 21.29 -1.97 -12.70
C LEU A 388 20.60 -0.94 -13.59
N LEU A 389 19.37 -1.23 -14.05
CA LEU A 389 18.58 -0.31 -14.86
C LEU A 389 18.23 0.96 -14.08
N ILE A 390 17.85 0.85 -12.79
CA ILE A 390 17.62 2.02 -11.92
C ILE A 390 18.91 2.83 -11.78
N ALA A 391 20.07 2.20 -11.57
CA ALA A 391 21.35 2.91 -11.49
C ALA A 391 21.69 3.65 -12.80
N LEU A 392 21.45 3.02 -13.95
CA LEU A 392 21.64 3.63 -15.27
C LEU A 392 20.68 4.81 -15.51
N VAL A 393 19.41 4.67 -15.13
CA VAL A 393 18.44 5.78 -15.18
C VAL A 393 18.90 6.93 -14.30
N SER A 394 19.37 6.65 -13.08
CA SER A 394 19.89 7.69 -12.18
C SER A 394 21.09 8.44 -12.80
N ALA A 395 22.03 7.70 -13.41
CA ALA A 395 23.18 8.30 -14.09
C ALA A 395 22.78 9.15 -15.31
N THR A 396 21.78 8.70 -16.09
CA THR A 396 21.28 9.45 -17.24
C THR A 396 20.52 10.72 -16.83
N ILE A 397 19.87 10.75 -15.67
CA ILE A 397 19.26 11.97 -15.09
C ILE A 397 20.35 12.90 -14.51
N ALA A 398 21.41 12.34 -13.92
CA ALA A 398 22.48 13.13 -13.31
C ALA A 398 23.24 13.97 -14.34
N LEU A 399 23.46 13.46 -15.55
CA LEU A 399 24.20 14.15 -16.61
C LEU A 399 23.60 15.53 -17.01
N PRO A 400 22.32 15.65 -17.41
CA PRO A 400 21.72 16.94 -17.73
C PRO A 400 21.64 17.87 -16.51
N CYS A 401 21.43 17.33 -15.30
CA CYS A 401 21.49 18.13 -14.07
C CYS A 401 22.89 18.73 -13.86
N TRP A 402 23.94 17.95 -14.11
CA TRP A 402 25.32 18.42 -14.04
C TRP A 402 25.64 19.46 -15.11
N LEU A 403 25.18 19.26 -16.36
CA LEU A 403 25.35 20.23 -17.44
C LEU A 403 24.66 21.56 -17.11
N TRP A 404 23.45 21.52 -16.53
CA TRP A 404 22.76 22.72 -16.05
C TRP A 404 23.50 23.37 -14.88
N ALA A 405 24.00 22.57 -13.94
CA ALA A 405 24.75 23.03 -12.79
C ALA A 405 26.01 23.83 -13.17
N ARG A 406 26.64 23.53 -14.31
CA ARG A 406 27.77 24.31 -14.85
C ARG A 406 27.41 25.73 -15.26
N ARG A 407 26.13 26.01 -15.53
CA ARG A 407 25.63 27.35 -15.86
C ARG A 407 25.19 28.12 -14.62
N TYR A 408 25.24 27.48 -13.45
CA TYR A 408 24.73 28.05 -12.22
C TYR A 408 25.74 28.99 -11.57
N ARG A 409 25.36 30.25 -11.37
CA ARG A 409 26.26 31.32 -10.89
C ARG A 409 26.84 31.05 -9.49
N ALA A 410 26.10 30.37 -8.62
CA ALA A 410 26.55 30.06 -7.27
C ALA A 410 27.42 28.78 -7.19
N GLY A 411 27.82 28.21 -8.32
CA GLY A 411 28.71 27.06 -8.41
C GLY A 411 28.01 25.73 -8.73
N VAL A 412 28.80 24.77 -9.22
CA VAL A 412 28.30 23.47 -9.71
C VAL A 412 27.62 22.65 -8.61
N GLY A 413 28.09 22.71 -7.36
CA GLY A 413 27.47 21.97 -6.25
C GLY A 413 26.04 22.44 -5.98
N VAL A 414 25.84 23.75 -5.77
CA VAL A 414 24.50 24.33 -5.54
C VAL A 414 23.61 24.15 -6.77
N GLY A 415 24.17 24.28 -7.98
CA GLY A 415 23.46 24.00 -9.21
C GLY A 415 22.95 22.55 -9.29
N MET A 416 23.79 21.57 -8.93
CA MET A 416 23.37 20.16 -8.95
C MET A 416 22.27 19.90 -7.92
N VAL A 417 22.43 20.38 -6.69
CA VAL A 417 21.43 20.28 -5.63
C VAL A 417 20.10 20.89 -6.07
N SER A 418 20.13 22.09 -6.65
CA SER A 418 18.94 22.79 -7.08
C SER A 418 18.24 22.09 -8.25
N ALA A 419 19.00 21.58 -9.23
CA ALA A 419 18.45 20.85 -10.37
C ALA A 419 17.73 19.57 -9.93
N VAL A 420 18.40 18.75 -9.11
CA VAL A 420 17.86 17.45 -8.71
C VAL A 420 16.66 17.64 -7.77
N THR A 421 16.76 18.52 -6.76
CA THR A 421 15.64 18.74 -5.84
C THR A 421 14.42 19.34 -6.54
N LEU A 422 14.61 20.25 -7.51
CA LEU A 422 13.53 20.75 -8.36
C LEU A 422 12.90 19.62 -9.18
N LEU A 423 13.72 18.78 -9.80
CA LEU A 423 13.22 17.66 -10.62
C LEU A 423 12.46 16.64 -9.78
N VAL A 424 12.95 16.31 -8.58
CA VAL A 424 12.26 15.46 -7.59
C VAL A 424 10.88 16.02 -7.27
N VAL A 425 10.81 17.30 -6.92
CA VAL A 425 9.53 17.96 -6.61
C VAL A 425 8.59 17.92 -7.81
N VAL A 426 9.05 18.36 -8.98
CA VAL A 426 8.20 18.46 -10.18
C VAL A 426 7.67 17.08 -10.61
N VAL A 427 8.53 16.08 -10.72
CA VAL A 427 8.11 14.76 -11.21
C VAL A 427 7.16 14.07 -10.23
N ILE A 428 7.42 14.13 -8.93
CA ILE A 428 6.51 13.54 -7.92
C ILE A 428 5.16 14.26 -7.92
N LEU A 429 5.16 15.59 -8.00
CA LEU A 429 3.91 16.35 -8.03
C LEU A 429 3.13 16.08 -9.32
N VAL A 430 3.77 16.13 -10.48
CA VAL A 430 3.12 15.81 -11.77
C VAL A 430 2.50 14.43 -11.71
N ASP A 431 3.26 13.41 -11.29
CA ASP A 431 2.73 12.04 -11.18
C ASP A 431 1.54 11.97 -10.21
N ALA A 432 1.61 12.65 -9.05
CA ALA A 432 0.51 12.69 -8.10
C ALA A 432 -0.78 13.28 -8.70
N TRP A 433 -0.67 14.37 -9.47
CA TRP A 433 -1.82 15.03 -10.12
C TRP A 433 -2.29 14.31 -11.40
N THR A 434 -1.49 13.43 -12.00
CA THR A 434 -1.84 12.63 -13.18
C THR A 434 -2.22 11.17 -12.85
N GLY A 435 -2.61 10.87 -11.61
CA GLY A 435 -3.14 9.55 -11.22
C GLY A 435 -2.15 8.59 -10.56
N GLN A 436 -0.93 9.05 -10.23
CA GLN A 436 0.14 8.31 -9.55
C GLN A 436 0.62 7.07 -10.31
N THR A 437 0.59 7.09 -11.64
CA THR A 437 0.94 5.93 -12.47
C THR A 437 2.38 5.47 -12.22
N LEU A 438 3.34 6.37 -12.12
CA LEU A 438 4.74 6.00 -11.88
C LEU A 438 4.96 5.52 -10.45
N MET A 439 4.47 6.28 -9.48
CA MET A 439 4.63 5.96 -8.06
C MET A 439 3.99 4.63 -7.70
N ARG A 440 2.74 4.38 -8.12
CA ARG A 440 2.03 3.13 -7.81
C ARG A 440 2.72 1.91 -8.42
N ASN A 441 3.28 2.04 -9.62
CA ASN A 441 3.97 0.94 -10.31
C ASN A 441 5.44 0.79 -9.89
N SER A 442 5.97 1.63 -9.01
CA SER A 442 7.38 1.57 -8.60
C SER A 442 7.67 0.41 -7.63
N VAL A 443 8.94 0.01 -7.54
CA VAL A 443 9.43 -0.99 -6.57
C VAL A 443 9.13 -0.53 -5.14
N LEU A 444 9.27 0.78 -4.85
CA LEU A 444 8.99 1.34 -3.53
C LEU A 444 7.51 1.22 -3.14
N ALA A 445 6.59 1.08 -4.10
CA ALA A 445 5.17 0.87 -3.85
C ALA A 445 4.76 -0.60 -3.70
N ALA A 446 5.68 -1.56 -3.87
CA ALA A 446 5.39 -3.00 -3.84
C ALA A 446 4.62 -3.41 -2.57
N ALA A 447 5.10 -2.97 -1.40
CA ALA A 447 4.43 -3.25 -0.13
C ALA A 447 3.07 -2.58 0.01
N GLY A 448 2.91 -1.37 -0.56
CA GLY A 448 1.65 -0.64 -0.58
C GLY A 448 0.56 -1.40 -1.35
N ARG A 449 0.89 -1.86 -2.56
CA ARG A 449 -0.03 -2.60 -3.44
C ARG A 449 -0.39 -4.00 -2.94
N ALA A 450 0.43 -4.58 -2.06
CA ALA A 450 0.17 -5.84 -1.40
C ALA A 450 -0.77 -5.74 -0.20
N GLY A 451 -1.49 -4.62 -0.03
CA GLY A 451 -2.52 -4.45 1.00
C GLY A 451 -2.17 -3.52 2.16
N ALA A 452 -1.03 -2.83 2.12
CA ALA A 452 -0.68 -1.83 3.15
C ALA A 452 -1.22 -0.42 2.83
N ARG A 453 -1.20 -0.01 1.55
CA ARG A 453 -1.64 1.31 1.07
C ARG A 453 -1.76 1.30 -0.46
N PHE A 454 -2.98 1.14 -0.98
CA PHE A 454 -3.24 0.99 -2.41
C PHE A 454 -3.11 2.29 -3.22
N TYR A 455 -3.32 3.44 -2.59
CA TYR A 455 -3.23 4.76 -3.22
C TYR A 455 -2.54 5.78 -2.31
N GLY A 456 -2.17 6.92 -2.89
CA GLY A 456 -1.54 8.02 -2.17
C GLY A 456 -0.01 7.98 -2.23
N ILE A 457 0.62 9.06 -1.76
CA ILE A 457 2.06 9.25 -1.79
C ILE A 457 2.72 8.40 -0.69
N GLY A 458 3.64 7.52 -1.11
CA GLY A 458 4.61 6.77 -0.28
C GLY A 458 5.18 7.55 0.90
N ASN A 459 5.45 6.91 2.04
CA ASN A 459 6.19 7.58 3.12
C ASN A 459 7.62 7.93 2.66
N GLU A 460 8.18 7.11 1.77
CA GLU A 460 9.44 7.28 1.08
C GLU A 460 9.41 8.53 0.18
N TYR A 461 8.45 8.57 -0.76
CA TYR A 461 8.30 9.69 -1.69
C TYR A 461 7.87 10.98 -1.00
N MET A 462 7.02 10.90 0.02
CA MET A 462 6.66 12.03 0.87
C MET A 462 7.90 12.61 1.55
N ALA A 463 8.77 11.77 2.10
CA ALA A 463 10.00 12.21 2.73
C ALA A 463 10.95 12.91 1.75
N PHE A 464 11.14 12.33 0.55
CA PHE A 464 11.91 12.99 -0.51
C PHE A 464 11.29 14.31 -0.96
N LEU A 465 9.96 14.39 -1.04
CA LEU A 465 9.24 15.61 -1.43
C LEU A 465 9.39 16.72 -0.37
N VAL A 466 9.21 16.41 0.92
CA VAL A 466 9.38 17.36 2.03
C VAL A 466 10.82 17.84 2.14
N ALA A 467 11.79 16.92 2.09
CA ALA A 467 13.20 17.27 2.12
C ALA A 467 13.60 18.14 0.91
N SER A 468 13.18 17.77 -0.30
CA SER A 468 13.50 18.52 -1.51
C SER A 468 12.84 19.89 -1.55
N ALA A 469 11.58 20.01 -1.11
CA ALA A 469 10.88 21.30 -1.09
C ALA A 469 11.49 22.28 -0.07
N THR A 470 11.85 21.80 1.13
CA THR A 470 12.52 22.61 2.14
C THR A 470 13.95 22.97 1.73
N GLY A 471 14.70 22.02 1.14
CA GLY A 471 16.04 22.25 0.60
C GLY A 471 16.05 23.24 -0.55
N LEU A 472 15.14 23.11 -1.52
CA LEU A 472 14.99 24.04 -2.64
C LEU A 472 14.65 25.46 -2.17
N THR A 473 13.87 25.58 -1.10
CA THR A 473 13.48 26.89 -0.54
C THR A 473 14.64 27.61 0.16
N LEU A 474 15.51 26.86 0.86
CA LEU A 474 16.58 27.43 1.69
C LEU A 474 17.95 27.45 1.00
N VAL A 475 18.21 26.53 0.08
CA VAL A 475 19.49 26.37 -0.63
C VAL A 475 19.37 26.78 -2.11
N GLY A 476 18.19 26.57 -2.71
CA GLY A 476 17.97 26.78 -4.14
C GLY A 476 17.84 28.25 -4.56
N PRO A 477 17.82 28.53 -5.88
CA PRO A 477 17.74 29.88 -6.45
C PRO A 477 16.34 30.49 -6.40
N LEU A 478 15.33 29.72 -6.02
CA LEU A 478 13.95 30.08 -6.33
C LEU A 478 13.54 31.36 -5.60
N PRO A 479 12.83 32.28 -6.28
CA PRO A 479 12.30 33.46 -5.62
C PRO A 479 11.27 33.06 -4.57
N ARG A 480 11.18 33.83 -3.48
CA ARG A 480 10.26 33.58 -2.35
C ARG A 480 8.81 33.21 -2.76
N PRO A 481 8.15 33.89 -3.71
CA PRO A 481 6.80 33.50 -4.13
C PRO A 481 6.75 32.10 -4.76
N ALA A 482 7.75 31.72 -5.57
CA ALA A 482 7.81 30.37 -6.15
C ALA A 482 8.01 29.31 -5.07
N CYS A 483 8.82 29.61 -4.03
CA CYS A 483 8.95 28.71 -2.87
C CYS A 483 7.61 28.56 -2.13
N ALA A 484 6.90 29.66 -1.87
CA ALA A 484 5.59 29.60 -1.20
C ALA A 484 4.58 28.77 -1.98
N ILE A 485 4.52 28.93 -3.31
CA ILE A 485 3.67 28.13 -4.21
C ILE A 485 4.08 26.66 -4.14
N CYS A 486 5.37 26.36 -4.22
CA CYS A 486 5.89 25.00 -4.13
C CYS A 486 5.45 24.31 -2.82
N LEU A 487 5.66 24.97 -1.67
CA LEU A 487 5.26 24.44 -0.36
C LEU A 487 3.74 24.23 -0.27
N ALA A 488 2.94 25.16 -0.80
CA ALA A 488 1.49 25.04 -0.82
C ALA A 488 1.02 23.85 -1.68
N ILE A 489 1.57 23.70 -2.90
CA ILE A 489 1.23 22.58 -3.78
C ILE A 489 1.63 21.25 -3.14
N VAL A 490 2.77 21.16 -2.45
CA VAL A 490 3.16 19.94 -1.73
C VAL A 490 2.13 19.57 -0.65
N VAL A 491 1.68 20.53 0.17
CA VAL A 491 0.64 20.26 1.18
C VAL A 491 -0.68 19.84 0.53
N LEU A 492 -1.09 20.52 -0.55
CA LEU A 492 -2.31 20.17 -1.29
C LEU A 492 -2.23 18.76 -1.87
N SER A 493 -1.11 18.39 -2.50
CA SER A 493 -0.90 17.05 -3.05
C SER A 493 -0.93 15.97 -1.98
N LEU A 494 -0.35 16.23 -0.81
CA LEU A 494 -0.37 15.28 0.31
C LEU A 494 -1.76 15.22 0.99
N GLY A 495 -2.55 16.29 0.95
CA GLY A 495 -3.84 16.36 1.62
C GLY A 495 -5.02 15.81 0.81
N LEU A 496 -5.08 16.12 -0.49
CA LEU A 496 -6.23 15.82 -1.33
C LEU A 496 -6.38 14.30 -1.57
N GLY A 497 -7.59 13.79 -1.29
CA GLY A 497 -7.96 12.38 -1.38
C GLY A 497 -7.71 11.76 -2.75
N GLY A 498 -8.03 12.48 -3.82
CA GLY A 498 -7.84 12.02 -5.21
C GLY A 498 -6.40 12.15 -5.73
N VAL A 499 -5.51 12.89 -5.05
CA VAL A 499 -4.18 13.26 -5.57
C VAL A 499 -3.06 12.51 -4.86
N GLY A 500 -3.06 12.44 -3.53
CA GLY A 500 -1.90 11.91 -2.81
C GLY A 500 -2.13 11.51 -1.35
N ALA A 501 -3.27 11.89 -0.75
CA ALA A 501 -3.83 11.36 0.49
C ALA A 501 -2.83 10.70 1.47
N ASN A 502 -1.98 11.49 2.12
CA ASN A 502 -1.04 11.06 3.15
C ASN A 502 -1.16 12.00 4.36
N ALA A 503 -2.03 11.66 5.31
CA ALA A 503 -2.25 12.46 6.51
C ALA A 503 -0.98 12.64 7.36
N GLY A 504 -0.15 11.60 7.50
CA GLY A 504 1.14 11.72 8.19
C GLY A 504 2.10 12.65 7.46
N GLY A 505 2.06 12.64 6.13
CA GLY A 505 2.76 13.57 5.25
C GLY A 505 2.30 15.02 5.38
N VAL A 506 1.00 15.28 5.52
CA VAL A 506 0.46 16.62 5.81
C VAL A 506 1.01 17.14 7.14
N ILE A 507 0.95 16.32 8.19
CA ILE A 507 1.45 16.71 9.53
C ILE A 507 2.97 17.01 9.47
N THR A 508 3.74 16.14 8.81
CA THR A 508 5.20 16.31 8.62
C THR A 508 5.54 17.56 7.82
N SER A 509 4.89 17.75 6.67
CA SER A 509 5.17 18.87 5.76
C SER A 509 4.80 20.21 6.39
N VAL A 510 3.60 20.35 6.96
CA VAL A 510 3.17 21.58 7.64
C VAL A 510 4.11 21.95 8.78
N SER A 511 4.55 20.96 9.57
CA SER A 511 5.50 21.18 10.67
C SER A 511 6.85 21.70 10.17
N ALA A 512 7.43 21.06 9.15
CA ALA A 512 8.69 21.50 8.56
C ALA A 512 8.56 22.87 7.87
N PHE A 513 7.46 23.11 7.17
CA PHE A 513 7.25 24.33 6.39
C PHE A 513 6.99 25.54 7.26
N LEU A 514 6.33 25.38 8.41
CA LEU A 514 6.20 26.45 9.39
C LEU A 514 7.57 26.92 9.89
N VAL A 515 8.50 25.98 10.14
CA VAL A 515 9.88 26.30 10.51
C VAL A 515 10.60 27.06 9.39
N VAL A 516 10.42 26.66 8.12
CA VAL A 516 10.95 27.39 6.96
C VAL A 516 10.39 28.82 6.92
N VAL A 517 9.08 29.01 7.09
CA VAL A 517 8.44 30.34 7.07
C VAL A 517 9.00 31.24 8.18
N VAL A 518 9.20 30.70 9.39
CA VAL A 518 9.81 31.46 10.50
C VAL A 518 11.24 31.90 10.18
N LEU A 519 12.03 31.01 9.58
CA LEU A 519 13.40 31.32 9.14
C LEU A 519 13.44 32.38 8.04
N LEU A 520 12.55 32.28 7.04
CA LEU A 520 12.45 33.27 5.95
C LEU A 520 12.02 34.66 6.45
N ARG A 521 11.33 34.74 7.59
CA ARG A 521 11.00 35.98 8.30
C ARG A 521 12.14 36.51 9.18
N GLY A 522 13.32 35.89 9.14
CA GLY A 522 14.48 36.28 9.93
C GLY A 522 14.37 35.96 11.42
N ARG A 523 13.39 35.14 11.84
CA ARG A 523 13.18 34.75 13.24
C ARG A 523 13.82 33.39 13.52
N ARG A 524 14.16 33.16 14.79
CA ARG A 524 14.69 31.86 15.25
C ARG A 524 13.52 30.93 15.61
N PRO A 525 13.38 29.77 14.96
CA PRO A 525 12.36 28.80 15.36
C PRO A 525 12.73 28.18 16.71
N THR A 526 11.71 27.87 17.49
CA THR A 526 11.82 27.27 18.82
C THR A 526 11.08 25.93 18.85
N TRP A 527 11.19 25.18 19.95
CA TRP A 527 10.38 23.96 20.14
C TRP A 527 8.88 24.26 20.06
N ARG A 528 8.45 25.48 20.45
CA ARG A 528 7.06 25.94 20.32
C ARG A 528 6.64 26.09 18.85
N THR A 529 7.55 26.46 17.96
CA THR A 529 7.30 26.50 16.52
C THR A 529 7.05 25.10 15.98
N ALA A 530 7.85 24.12 16.39
CA ALA A 530 7.65 22.73 16.00
C ALA A 530 6.32 22.17 16.54
N LEU A 531 6.00 22.43 17.81
CA LEU A 531 4.72 22.01 18.41
C LEU A 531 3.51 22.69 17.73
N GLY A 532 3.58 23.99 17.49
CA GLY A 532 2.54 24.72 16.76
C GLY A 532 2.37 24.19 15.33
N GLY A 533 3.47 23.84 14.66
CA GLY A 533 3.45 23.20 13.34
C GLY A 533 2.78 21.83 13.37
N PHE A 534 3.06 21.02 14.40
CA PHE A 534 2.43 19.72 14.59
C PHE A 534 0.91 19.85 14.78
N VAL A 535 0.47 20.73 15.69
CA VAL A 535 -0.96 20.99 15.94
C VAL A 535 -1.65 21.49 14.68
N MET A 536 -1.05 22.47 13.98
CA MET A 536 -1.58 22.98 12.71
C MET A 536 -1.64 21.88 11.64
N GLY A 537 -0.64 21.00 11.60
CA GLY A 537 -0.61 19.85 10.69
C GLY A 537 -1.75 18.87 10.95
N VAL A 538 -2.04 18.55 12.21
CA VAL A 538 -3.16 17.69 12.59
C VAL A 538 -4.49 18.33 12.19
N LEU A 539 -4.70 19.61 12.49
CA LEU A 539 -5.90 20.35 12.09
C LEU A 539 -6.08 20.38 10.57
N THR A 540 -4.98 20.58 9.83
CA THR A 540 -4.98 20.58 8.36
C THR A 540 -5.34 19.20 7.80
N ALA A 541 -4.82 18.12 8.39
CA ALA A 541 -5.15 16.76 7.99
C ALA A 541 -6.63 16.43 8.25
N ILE A 542 -7.20 16.88 9.38
CA ILE A 542 -8.63 16.74 9.68
C ILE A 542 -9.47 17.52 8.66
N ALA A 543 -9.07 18.76 8.34
CA ALA A 543 -9.77 19.59 7.34
C ALA A 543 -9.79 18.94 5.95
N PHE A 544 -8.65 18.40 5.49
CA PHE A 544 -8.61 17.67 4.22
C PHE A 544 -9.47 16.41 4.23
N ALA A 545 -9.48 15.67 5.33
CA ALA A 545 -10.32 14.47 5.44
C ALA A 545 -11.82 14.79 5.49
N ALA A 546 -12.21 15.92 6.11
CA ALA A 546 -13.58 16.41 6.06
C ALA A 546 -13.97 16.84 4.64
N LEU A 547 -13.07 17.53 3.94
CA LEU A 547 -13.27 17.91 2.52
C LEU A 547 -13.40 16.69 1.63
N ASP A 548 -12.53 15.69 1.80
CA ASP A 548 -12.56 14.43 1.06
C ASP A 548 -13.88 13.68 1.30
N ARG A 549 -14.39 13.65 2.54
CA ARG A 549 -15.72 13.08 2.82
C ARG A 549 -16.86 13.84 2.16
N ALA A 550 -16.76 15.17 2.09
CA ALA A 550 -17.76 16.01 1.44
C ALA A 550 -17.78 15.80 -0.08
N LEU A 551 -16.62 15.60 -0.70
CA LEU A 551 -16.48 15.43 -2.14
C LEU A 551 -16.73 13.99 -2.61
N ALA A 552 -16.16 13.00 -1.92
CA ALA A 552 -16.14 11.60 -2.35
C ALA A 552 -17.26 10.74 -1.77
N GLY A 553 -18.05 11.28 -0.83
CA GLY A 553 -19.18 10.56 -0.26
C GLY A 553 -18.76 9.27 0.45
N ILE A 554 -19.24 8.14 -0.08
CA ILE A 554 -18.92 6.80 0.41
C ILE A 554 -17.48 6.41 0.04
N GLY A 555 -16.95 6.84 -1.10
CA GLY A 555 -15.58 6.55 -1.57
C GLY A 555 -14.46 7.36 -0.90
N ALA A 556 -14.77 8.03 0.22
CA ALA A 556 -13.82 8.84 0.96
C ALA A 556 -12.67 8.00 1.52
N SER A 557 -11.52 8.65 1.75
CA SER A 557 -10.36 8.04 2.38
C SER A 557 -10.68 7.51 3.78
N HIS A 558 -9.82 6.62 4.30
CA HIS A 558 -9.97 6.06 5.64
C HIS A 558 -10.11 7.11 6.74
N LEU A 559 -9.44 8.26 6.61
CA LEU A 559 -9.57 9.35 7.57
C LEU A 559 -10.91 10.08 7.42
N GLY A 560 -11.38 10.29 6.17
CA GLY A 560 -12.72 10.84 5.92
C GLY A 560 -13.84 9.94 6.45
N ALA A 561 -13.71 8.62 6.26
CA ALA A 561 -14.63 7.63 6.82
C ALA A 561 -14.61 7.64 8.37
N ALA A 562 -13.43 7.76 8.99
CA ALA A 562 -13.30 7.84 10.45
C ALA A 562 -13.96 9.10 11.03
N ILE A 563 -13.85 10.25 10.36
CA ILE A 563 -14.54 11.50 10.76
C ILE A 563 -16.05 11.31 10.73
N HIS A 564 -16.58 10.66 9.69
CA HIS A 564 -18.02 10.39 9.61
C HIS A 564 -18.49 9.49 10.77
N ARG A 565 -17.74 8.43 11.09
CA ARG A 565 -18.05 7.57 12.25
C ARG A 565 -18.00 8.32 13.56
N ALA A 566 -17.08 9.26 13.71
CA ALA A 566 -16.98 10.06 14.91
C ALA A 566 -18.16 11.01 15.10
N GLY A 567 -18.77 11.46 14.01
CA GLY A 567 -20.03 12.21 14.06
C GLY A 567 -21.21 11.39 14.61
N ALA A 568 -21.23 10.08 14.36
CA ALA A 568 -22.31 9.19 14.79
C ALA A 568 -22.08 8.53 16.16
N ALA A 569 -20.84 8.15 16.48
CA ALA A 569 -20.49 7.35 17.66
C ALA A 569 -19.63 8.11 18.70
N GLY A 570 -19.46 9.42 18.54
CA GLY A 570 -18.58 10.25 19.37
C GLY A 570 -17.09 10.11 18.98
N PRO A 571 -16.15 10.73 19.72
CA PRO A 571 -14.74 10.82 19.32
C PRO A 571 -13.94 9.52 19.37
N SER A 572 -14.48 8.45 19.99
CA SER A 572 -13.78 7.17 20.18
C SER A 572 -13.12 6.62 18.91
N PRO A 573 -13.78 6.56 17.74
CA PRO A 573 -13.17 6.00 16.53
C PRO A 573 -11.95 6.77 16.03
N LEU A 574 -11.87 8.08 16.28
CA LEU A 574 -10.69 8.90 15.93
C LEU A 574 -9.54 8.63 16.91
N VAL A 575 -9.86 8.49 18.20
CA VAL A 575 -8.88 8.14 19.23
C VAL A 575 -8.32 6.75 18.96
N ASP A 576 -9.17 5.76 18.69
CA ASP A 576 -8.77 4.39 18.37
C ASP A 576 -7.87 4.34 17.12
N MET A 577 -8.22 5.12 16.09
CA MET A 577 -7.38 5.26 14.90
C MET A 577 -6.01 5.87 15.23
N ALA A 578 -5.97 6.93 16.05
CA ALA A 578 -4.73 7.59 16.45
C ALA A 578 -3.85 6.68 17.31
N VAL A 579 -4.42 6.00 18.30
CA VAL A 579 -3.73 5.02 19.16
C VAL A 579 -3.20 3.88 18.32
N ARG A 580 -3.99 3.35 17.38
CA ARG A 580 -3.55 2.31 16.46
C ARG A 580 -2.36 2.79 15.62
N LYS A 581 -2.41 3.97 15.01
CA LYS A 581 -1.29 4.51 14.23
C LYS A 581 -0.03 4.65 15.07
N LEU A 582 -0.14 5.25 16.26
CA LEU A 582 0.98 5.40 17.17
C LEU A 582 1.56 4.03 17.57
N SER A 583 0.70 3.04 17.84
CA SER A 583 1.13 1.68 18.18
C SER A 583 1.92 1.02 17.04
N LEU A 584 1.53 1.25 15.79
CA LEU A 584 2.24 0.75 14.61
C LEU A 584 3.59 1.45 14.44
N SER A 585 3.65 2.77 14.63
CA SER A 585 4.92 3.53 14.61
C SER A 585 5.88 3.04 15.70
N VAL A 586 5.38 2.82 16.93
CA VAL A 586 6.18 2.29 18.04
C VAL A 586 6.64 0.87 17.74
N GLN A 587 5.75 -0.02 17.30
CA GLN A 587 6.08 -1.40 16.95
C GLN A 587 7.14 -1.45 15.84
N SER A 588 7.05 -0.57 14.85
CA SER A 588 8.07 -0.43 13.80
C SER A 588 9.41 -0.01 14.41
N ALA A 589 9.44 1.01 15.27
CA ALA A 589 10.63 1.52 15.94
C ALA A 589 11.30 0.51 16.87
N THR A 590 10.52 -0.30 17.59
CA THR A 590 11.01 -1.29 18.56
C THR A 590 11.27 -2.66 17.94
N SER A 591 10.95 -2.86 16.66
CA SER A 591 11.29 -4.10 15.95
C SER A 591 12.81 -4.23 15.81
N VAL A 592 13.32 -5.47 15.69
CA VAL A 592 14.75 -5.72 15.48
C VAL A 592 15.28 -4.92 14.28
N HIS A 593 14.54 -4.95 13.16
CA HIS A 593 14.88 -4.17 11.96
C HIS A 593 14.86 -2.66 12.21
N GLY A 594 13.86 -2.16 12.97
CA GLY A 594 13.75 -0.76 13.34
C GLY A 594 14.91 -0.27 14.21
N ILE A 595 15.24 -1.02 15.27
CA ILE A 595 16.35 -0.73 16.17
C ILE A 595 17.67 -0.76 15.40
N VAL A 596 17.92 -1.81 14.59
CA VAL A 596 19.13 -1.90 13.76
C VAL A 596 19.22 -0.72 12.79
N SER A 597 18.12 -0.34 12.14
CA SER A 597 18.10 0.80 11.20
C SER A 597 18.38 2.14 11.91
N LEU A 598 17.80 2.35 13.10
CA LEU A 598 18.03 3.55 13.90
C LEU A 598 19.48 3.63 14.40
N LEU A 599 20.03 2.53 14.90
CA LEU A 599 21.42 2.45 15.35
C LEU A 599 22.41 2.63 14.19
N ALA A 600 22.17 1.98 13.06
CA ALA A 600 23.00 2.14 11.86
C ALA A 600 22.93 3.58 11.32
N GLY A 601 21.73 4.15 11.24
CA GLY A 601 21.54 5.56 10.86
C GLY A 601 22.25 6.52 11.81
N ALA A 602 22.09 6.34 13.12
CA ALA A 602 22.76 7.14 14.14
C ALA A 602 24.28 7.01 14.05
N ALA A 603 24.81 5.80 13.85
CA ALA A 603 26.24 5.55 13.67
C ALA A 603 26.78 6.24 12.41
N ILE A 604 26.09 6.15 11.28
CA ILE A 604 26.46 6.82 10.03
C ILE A 604 26.44 8.35 10.22
N PHE A 605 25.40 8.90 10.85
CA PHE A 605 25.29 10.33 11.09
C PHE A 605 26.33 10.84 12.08
N LEU A 606 26.61 10.07 13.14
CA LEU A 606 27.64 10.40 14.11
C LEU A 606 29.03 10.35 13.45
N ALA A 607 29.32 9.32 12.66
CA ALA A 607 30.57 9.21 11.91
C ALA A 607 30.73 10.39 10.94
N ALA A 608 29.69 10.72 10.16
CA ALA A 608 29.71 11.87 9.26
C ALA A 608 29.92 13.19 10.03
N TYR A 609 29.23 13.39 11.15
CA TYR A 609 29.40 14.57 12.00
C TYR A 609 30.83 14.68 12.55
N LEU A 610 31.35 13.62 13.18
CA LEU A 610 32.70 13.60 13.76
C LEU A 610 33.77 13.85 12.69
N TRP A 611 33.57 13.31 11.48
CA TRP A 611 34.49 13.46 10.36
C TRP A 611 34.48 14.87 9.76
N LEU A 612 33.30 15.48 9.68
CA LEU A 612 33.08 16.82 9.12
C LEU A 612 33.17 17.94 10.16
N ARG A 613 33.29 17.66 11.46
CA ARG A 613 33.18 18.67 12.53
C ARG A 613 34.11 19.87 12.36
N SER A 614 35.33 19.67 11.82
CA SER A 614 36.28 20.74 11.53
C SER A 614 35.82 21.65 10.38
N ASP A 615 35.02 21.10 9.47
CA ASP A 615 34.64 21.72 8.21
C ASP A 615 33.24 22.35 8.31
N ILE A 616 32.41 21.93 9.28
CA ILE A 616 31.02 22.39 9.45
C ILE A 616 30.96 23.92 9.56
N ALA A 617 31.88 24.55 10.31
CA ALA A 617 31.89 26.00 10.46
C ALA A 617 32.14 26.72 9.13
N GLN A 618 33.13 26.24 8.36
CA GLN A 618 33.44 26.78 7.03
C GLN A 618 32.30 26.53 6.04
N LEU A 619 31.73 25.31 6.07
CA LEU A 619 30.60 24.93 5.23
C LEU A 619 29.35 25.76 5.53
N ALA A 620 29.07 26.01 6.81
CA ALA A 620 27.95 26.84 7.24
C ALA A 620 28.13 28.31 6.82
N ALA A 621 29.37 28.82 6.84
CA ALA A 621 29.69 30.15 6.35
C ALA A 621 29.56 30.26 4.82
N ALA A 622 30.05 29.25 4.08
CA ALA A 622 29.97 29.21 2.62
C ALA A 622 28.55 28.96 2.10
N HIS A 623 27.75 28.19 2.83
CA HIS A 623 26.37 27.84 2.48
C HIS A 623 25.39 28.06 3.65
N PRO A 624 25.06 29.33 3.99
CA PRO A 624 24.17 29.66 5.10
C PRO A 624 22.79 29.04 4.97
N GLY A 625 22.28 28.94 3.74
CA GLY A 625 21.00 28.31 3.44
C GLY A 625 20.93 26.84 3.84
N TRP A 626 22.00 26.07 3.58
CA TRP A 626 22.10 24.68 4.02
C TRP A 626 22.14 24.61 5.55
N TRP A 627 22.90 25.48 6.22
CA TRP A 627 22.94 25.50 7.67
C TRP A 627 21.57 25.78 8.30
N GLN A 628 20.80 26.73 7.75
CA GLN A 628 19.43 27.02 8.20
C GLN A 628 18.48 25.83 7.99
N TRP A 629 18.68 25.05 6.91
CA TRP A 629 17.85 23.90 6.57
C TRP A 629 17.92 22.75 7.59
N ARG A 630 18.94 22.70 8.46
CA ARG A 630 19.02 21.70 9.54
C ARG A 630 17.78 21.66 10.45
N GLN A 631 17.18 22.82 10.72
CA GLN A 631 16.06 22.95 11.66
C GLN A 631 14.76 22.38 11.10
N PRO A 632 14.30 22.75 9.88
CA PRO A 632 13.15 22.11 9.26
C PRO A 632 13.42 20.64 8.89
N ALA A 633 14.65 20.26 8.53
CA ALA A 633 14.99 18.85 8.31
C ALA A 633 14.84 18.01 9.60
N LEU A 634 15.36 18.49 10.74
CA LEU A 634 15.19 17.82 12.04
C LEU A 634 13.72 17.78 12.47
N THR A 635 12.99 18.89 12.30
CA THR A 635 11.56 18.96 12.65
C THR A 635 10.75 17.97 11.80
N GLY A 636 10.97 17.95 10.48
CA GLY A 636 10.32 17.01 9.58
C GLY A 636 10.68 15.55 9.89
N ALA A 637 11.93 15.26 10.23
CA ALA A 637 12.35 13.91 10.59
C ALA A 637 11.69 13.42 11.89
N LEU A 638 11.67 14.25 12.94
CA LEU A 638 11.06 13.90 14.23
C LEU A 638 9.53 13.80 14.15
N VAL A 639 8.87 14.73 13.48
CA VAL A 639 7.42 14.66 13.26
C VAL A 639 7.07 13.49 12.34
N GLY A 640 7.89 13.25 11.32
CA GLY A 640 7.76 12.10 10.42
C GLY A 640 7.80 10.77 11.16
N LEU A 641 8.69 10.64 12.16
CA LEU A 641 8.79 9.46 13.02
C LEU A 641 7.50 9.16 13.78
N VAL A 642 6.82 10.19 14.29
CA VAL A 642 5.64 10.02 15.15
C VAL A 642 4.33 9.95 14.34
N ALA A 643 4.23 10.72 13.25
CA ALA A 643 2.98 10.89 12.52
C ALA A 643 2.69 9.80 11.47
N ASN A 644 3.68 8.94 11.15
CA ASN A 644 3.59 7.97 10.05
C ASN A 644 3.70 6.53 10.57
N ASP A 645 2.93 5.62 9.96
CA ASP A 645 2.87 4.20 10.34
C ASP A 645 4.24 3.51 10.28
N THR A 646 5.10 3.93 9.34
CA THR A 646 6.51 3.49 9.21
C THR A 646 7.48 4.63 9.47
N GLY A 647 7.29 5.37 10.57
CA GLY A 647 7.96 6.65 10.84
C GLY A 647 9.50 6.68 10.78
N ILE A 648 10.18 5.55 10.99
CA ILE A 648 11.65 5.46 10.83
C ILE A 648 12.08 5.81 9.40
N VAL A 649 11.30 5.37 8.40
CA VAL A 649 11.61 5.58 6.98
C VAL A 649 11.67 7.08 6.64
N PRO A 650 10.61 7.90 6.87
CA PRO A 650 10.68 9.33 6.59
C PRO A 650 11.71 10.05 7.46
N MET A 651 11.95 9.62 8.70
CA MET A 651 12.99 10.19 9.55
C MET A 651 14.38 10.06 8.91
N LEU A 652 14.77 8.84 8.53
CA LEU A 652 16.08 8.55 7.94
C LEU A 652 16.24 9.23 6.58
N ILE A 653 15.19 9.26 5.75
CA ILE A 653 15.24 9.90 4.43
C ILE A 653 15.37 11.42 4.55
N ILE A 654 14.50 12.09 5.33
CA ILE A 654 14.52 13.56 5.45
C ILE A 654 15.88 14.04 5.98
N PHE A 655 16.35 13.44 7.06
CA PHE A 655 17.62 13.84 7.66
C PHE A 655 18.82 13.38 6.83
N GLY A 656 18.75 12.19 6.22
CA GLY A 656 19.78 11.67 5.33
C GLY A 656 20.00 12.56 4.12
N VAL A 657 18.93 13.06 3.49
CA VAL A 657 19.01 14.01 2.35
C VAL A 657 19.71 15.32 2.76
N PHE A 658 19.43 15.84 3.96
CA PHE A 658 20.11 17.02 4.50
C PHE A 658 21.63 16.80 4.68
N VAL A 659 22.03 15.67 5.30
CA VAL A 659 23.44 15.31 5.51
C VAL A 659 24.15 15.09 4.17
N TYR A 660 23.51 14.35 3.27
CA TYR A 660 24.04 14.01 1.96
C TYR A 660 24.32 15.25 1.11
N ILE A 661 23.40 16.22 1.10
CA ILE A 661 23.60 17.49 0.39
C ILE A 661 24.73 18.31 1.01
N GLY A 662 24.87 18.31 2.33
CA GLY A 662 26.01 18.96 2.99
C GLY A 662 27.35 18.40 2.52
N LEU A 663 27.43 17.07 2.37
CA LEU A 663 28.61 16.37 1.85
C LEU A 663 28.92 16.74 0.39
N VAL A 664 27.90 16.81 -0.46
CA VAL A 664 28.02 17.24 -1.86
C VAL A 664 28.52 18.67 -1.97
N LEU A 665 27.99 19.58 -1.15
CA LEU A 665 28.42 20.98 -1.11
C LEU A 665 29.89 21.08 -0.66
N ARG A 666 30.29 20.33 0.38
CA ARG A 666 31.69 20.29 0.84
C ARG A 666 32.65 19.73 -0.21
N LEU A 667 32.27 18.66 -0.92
CA LEU A 667 33.06 18.11 -2.04
C LEU A 667 33.17 19.08 -3.23
N SER A 668 32.29 20.07 -3.31
CA SER A 668 32.28 21.10 -4.34
C SER A 668 33.12 22.32 -3.98
N MET A 669 33.50 22.47 -2.71
CA MET A 669 34.42 23.51 -2.27
C MET A 669 35.88 23.17 -2.64
N PRO A 670 36.75 24.19 -2.81
CA PRO A 670 38.19 23.97 -2.89
C PRO A 670 38.70 23.23 -1.65
N PRO A 671 39.75 22.39 -1.79
CA PRO A 671 40.45 21.84 -0.64
C PRO A 671 41.11 22.97 0.17
N ASP A 672 41.01 22.84 1.49
CA ASP A 672 41.60 23.79 2.43
C ASP A 672 43.13 23.75 2.24
N HIS A 673 43.69 24.90 1.85
CA HIS A 673 45.12 25.18 1.64
C HIS A 673 45.97 24.10 0.96
N ALA A 674 46.20 24.27 -0.35
CA ALA A 674 47.48 23.86 -0.90
C ALA A 674 48.58 24.66 -0.17
N PRO A 675 49.60 24.03 0.45
CA PRO A 675 50.80 24.77 0.83
C PRO A 675 51.34 25.43 -0.44
N SER A 676 51.49 26.75 -0.40
CA SER A 676 52.23 27.48 -1.43
C SER A 676 53.60 26.81 -1.60
N PRO A 677 54.00 26.43 -2.83
CA PRO A 677 55.34 25.89 -3.03
C PRO A 677 56.38 26.96 -2.64
N PRO A 678 57.52 26.54 -2.05
CA PRO A 678 58.56 27.44 -1.57
C PRO A 678 59.17 28.30 -2.68
#